data_AF-A0A2E1A7J2-F1
#
_entry.id   AF-A0A2E1A7J2-F1
#
_cell.length_a   1.000
_cell.length_b   1.000
_cell.length_c   1.000
_cell.angle_alpha   90.00
_cell.angle_beta   90.00
_cell.angle_gamma   90.00
#
_symmetry.space_group_name_H-M   'P 1'
#
loop_
_entity.id
_entity.type
_entity.pdbx_description
1 polymer ?
#
loop_
_entity_poly.entity_id
_entity_poly.type
_entity_poly.pdbx_seq_one_letter_code
_entity_poly.pdbx_strand_id
1 'polypeptide(L)'
;MSSTHGFELVETREIPEINSTAKYYRHERTGLQLLSVENDDDNKCFGVGFKTPVDDDTGVPHILEHAVLNGSRKYPIKEPFVELIKTSLQTFINAMTFTDFTLYPVASTNNQDFYNLVDVYLDAVFYPNITKQTFQQEGWHYEVKSKDDPLLFKGVVFNEMKAAYSSPDRMLGEKTRVAILPDTPYAKSAGGDPAAIPDLTYEKFVSFHRDYYHPSQAHVFFYGDDDPEQRLKLIDEFIKEFERREVDTQIPVQPRWDEPRERTEKYDAGDADGDSSKSLMTVSWLLTEVSNEEDMLALEILDHALVGTSAAPLRKALIESGLGEDMTGGGLNPYMREALFSVGLKGIKKEDVKTVENLVMETLSKLADDGIDKDTIKASLNTVEFQLREKNTGRFPRGLAALIQIMPTWLHGGDPVDRLAFEDALESVKKKYAEDETYFEELIGKYFLNNKHRSTVTLEPDPQVKVKREAAETDRLETVRKAMGDHELELIINNVGELERRQQTPDTPEDLAKIPSLSLADIDRKIKPVPQEELVAHDAPILYHDLPTSGIAYVDLGFNLRSLPTKYLPYVPLFGRTLTQMGTESEDFVKLQQRIGANTGGIGTTSMTSKVVTSEETNADDTAAYLFLRGKAMVHQTGELVDILRDILLKVKLDNRDRFKQMVLESKARKEAGLSSSGQMAVISRLGAHYATADWASEQMSGISNLLFLRDLLERINNDWASVLSDLKEIHKLLINRQAMLANVTLESDNWKTFKPQLETLIGDLPTADFAAQNWSHSSLAEREGFTVPAQVNFVGKAVDMYAAGYEKDGSYITILKHANLDYMWNRIRAMGGAYGGSMFFDYPSGTLSFVSWRDPNLVGTLRNYDGAADYLQKIELSDGELEKAIIGAIGEVDQYQLPDAKGFSQMQRYLIGVTDDMRQKTRDQLLGTTVADFKAFGVRLAEALKKSKIAVVGSPDALAKANEDLDEKIDIANLL
;
A
#
# COMPACT_ATOMS: atom_id res chain seq x y z
N MET A 1 -35.55 3.75 -27.86
CA MET A 1 -34.28 3.30 -27.26
C MET A 1 -34.34 1.78 -27.20
N SER A 2 -33.26 1.08 -27.56
CA SER A 2 -33.20 -0.38 -27.51
C SER A 2 -32.81 -0.82 -26.10
N SER A 3 -33.67 -1.59 -25.43
CA SER A 3 -33.33 -2.27 -24.17
C SER A 3 -32.53 -3.52 -24.49
N THR A 4 -31.40 -3.70 -23.81
CA THR A 4 -30.53 -4.89 -23.93
C THR A 4 -30.44 -5.53 -22.55
N HIS A 5 -30.89 -6.78 -22.42
CA HIS A 5 -30.94 -7.48 -21.12
C HIS A 5 -31.63 -6.69 -20.00
N GLY A 6 -32.71 -5.96 -20.30
CA GLY A 6 -33.44 -5.16 -19.31
C GLY A 6 -32.78 -3.82 -18.94
N PHE A 7 -31.68 -3.44 -19.62
CA PHE A 7 -31.00 -2.16 -19.42
C PHE A 7 -31.33 -1.15 -20.52
N GLU A 8 -31.69 0.05 -20.10
CA GLU A 8 -31.76 1.24 -20.94
C GLU A 8 -30.39 1.94 -20.93
N LEU A 9 -29.81 2.17 -22.11
CA LEU A 9 -28.65 3.04 -22.26
C LEU A 9 -29.09 4.49 -22.09
N VAL A 10 -28.62 5.15 -21.03
CA VAL A 10 -28.97 6.52 -20.69
C VAL A 10 -28.02 7.51 -21.38
N GLU A 11 -26.71 7.22 -21.34
CA GLU A 11 -25.70 8.10 -21.91
C GLU A 11 -24.48 7.31 -22.41
N THR A 12 -23.81 7.83 -23.44
CA THR A 12 -22.47 7.43 -23.85
C THR A 12 -21.58 8.67 -23.89
N ARG A 13 -20.42 8.62 -23.23
CA ARG A 13 -19.44 9.70 -23.17
C ARG A 13 -18.04 9.15 -23.43
N GLU A 14 -17.31 9.80 -24.32
CA GLU A 14 -15.87 9.54 -24.48
C GLU A 14 -15.10 10.25 -23.36
N ILE A 15 -14.09 9.58 -22.79
CA ILE A 15 -13.20 10.11 -21.76
C ILE A 15 -11.76 9.98 -22.27
N PRO A 16 -11.29 10.94 -23.11
CA PRO A 16 -9.94 10.91 -23.67
C PRO A 16 -8.82 10.82 -22.61
N GLU A 17 -9.03 11.42 -21.43
CA GLU A 17 -8.08 11.49 -20.32
C GLU A 17 -7.65 10.11 -19.82
N ILE A 18 -8.52 9.10 -19.96
CA ILE A 18 -8.23 7.71 -19.60
C ILE A 18 -8.41 6.76 -20.79
N ASN A 19 -8.43 7.29 -22.03
CA ASN A 19 -8.63 6.54 -23.28
C ASN A 19 -9.77 5.51 -23.18
N SER A 20 -10.94 5.95 -22.74
CA SER A 20 -12.07 5.06 -22.49
C SER A 20 -13.39 5.63 -23.00
N THR A 21 -14.33 4.76 -23.36
CA THR A 21 -15.72 5.12 -23.60
C THR A 21 -16.56 4.69 -22.39
N ALA A 22 -17.24 5.62 -21.73
CA ALA A 22 -18.16 5.33 -20.65
C ALA A 22 -19.60 5.26 -21.15
N LYS A 23 -20.29 4.16 -20.84
CA LYS A 23 -21.71 3.96 -21.11
C LYS A 23 -22.46 3.80 -19.80
N TYR A 24 -23.38 4.73 -19.54
CA TYR A 24 -24.20 4.72 -18.34
C TYR A 24 -25.57 4.10 -18.66
N TYR A 25 -25.92 3.06 -17.91
CA TYR A 25 -27.13 2.27 -18.07
C TYR A 25 -27.99 2.32 -16.82
N ARG A 26 -29.30 2.13 -17.02
CA ARG A 26 -30.27 1.96 -15.95
C ARG A 26 -31.10 0.72 -16.21
N HIS A 27 -31.20 -0.17 -15.21
CA HIS A 27 -32.07 -1.33 -15.30
C HIS A 27 -33.54 -0.92 -15.19
N GLU A 28 -34.36 -1.29 -16.18
CA GLU A 28 -35.74 -0.81 -16.34
C GLU A 28 -36.63 -1.19 -15.15
N ARG A 29 -36.46 -2.39 -14.61
CA ARG A 29 -37.34 -2.93 -13.55
C ARG A 29 -36.94 -2.51 -12.14
N THR A 30 -35.65 -2.44 -11.83
CA THR A 30 -35.15 -2.19 -10.46
C THR A 30 -34.66 -0.76 -10.27
N GLY A 31 -34.27 -0.07 -11.34
CA GLY A 31 -33.59 1.23 -11.26
C GLY A 31 -32.09 1.14 -10.93
N LEU A 32 -31.51 -0.08 -10.88
CA LEU A 32 -30.07 -0.27 -10.69
C LEU A 32 -29.28 0.57 -11.70
N GLN A 33 -28.22 1.21 -11.24
CA GLN A 33 -27.35 2.04 -12.06
C GLN A 33 -26.09 1.26 -12.42
N LEU A 34 -25.69 1.30 -13.69
CA LEU A 34 -24.49 0.62 -14.16
C LEU A 34 -23.64 1.56 -15.01
N LEU A 35 -22.36 1.69 -14.68
CA LEU A 35 -21.37 2.41 -15.49
C LEU A 35 -20.39 1.41 -16.11
N SER A 36 -20.44 1.28 -17.43
CA SER A 36 -19.57 0.42 -18.23
C SER A 36 -18.49 1.29 -18.87
N VAL A 37 -17.26 1.21 -18.37
CA VAL A 37 -16.09 1.88 -18.93
C VAL A 37 -15.34 0.89 -19.83
N GLU A 38 -15.23 1.21 -21.12
CA GLU A 38 -14.70 0.32 -22.16
C GLU A 38 -13.36 0.86 -22.66
N ASN A 39 -12.30 0.05 -22.62
CA ASN A 39 -10.94 0.39 -23.08
C ASN A 39 -10.09 -0.87 -23.32
N ASP A 40 -8.81 -0.69 -23.67
CA ASP A 40 -7.86 -1.77 -23.97
C ASP A 40 -7.03 -2.23 -22.75
N ASP A 41 -7.40 -1.86 -21.52
CA ASP A 41 -6.68 -2.32 -20.32
C ASP A 41 -7.03 -3.78 -20.02
N ASP A 42 -6.01 -4.66 -20.06
CA ASP A 42 -6.22 -6.10 -19.86
C ASP A 42 -6.55 -6.44 -18.40
N ASN A 43 -6.37 -5.51 -17.46
CA ASN A 43 -6.74 -5.67 -16.06
C ASN A 43 -8.18 -5.23 -15.77
N LYS A 44 -9.11 -6.10 -16.17
CA LYS A 44 -10.55 -5.90 -15.99
C LYS A 44 -10.90 -5.72 -14.52
N CYS A 45 -11.77 -4.77 -14.24
CA CYS A 45 -12.21 -4.40 -12.90
C CYS A 45 -13.74 -4.40 -12.82
N PHE A 46 -14.26 -4.87 -11.70
CA PHE A 46 -15.67 -4.83 -11.35
C PHE A 46 -15.82 -4.30 -9.94
N GLY A 47 -16.90 -3.58 -9.68
CA GLY A 47 -17.35 -3.40 -8.32
C GLY A 47 -18.84 -3.11 -8.23
N VAL A 48 -19.42 -3.51 -7.11
CA VAL A 48 -20.79 -3.17 -6.72
C VAL A 48 -20.78 -2.40 -5.41
N GLY A 49 -21.35 -1.21 -5.42
CA GLY A 49 -21.42 -0.31 -4.27
C GLY A 49 -22.85 -0.10 -3.79
N PHE A 50 -23.04 0.01 -2.48
CA PHE A 50 -24.31 0.27 -1.83
C PHE A 50 -24.20 1.47 -0.89
N LYS A 51 -25.18 2.36 -0.90
CA LYS A 51 -25.31 3.38 0.15
C LYS A 51 -25.70 2.71 1.46
N THR A 52 -24.92 2.91 2.50
CA THR A 52 -25.08 2.26 3.81
C THR A 52 -24.95 3.28 4.95
N PRO A 53 -25.74 4.37 4.95
CA PRO A 53 -25.72 5.33 6.05
C PRO A 53 -26.11 4.68 7.39
N VAL A 54 -25.47 5.13 8.47
CA VAL A 54 -25.67 4.61 9.83
C VAL A 54 -26.31 5.66 10.74
N ASP A 55 -27.18 5.22 11.64
CA ASP A 55 -27.84 6.04 12.66
C ASP A 55 -27.31 5.75 14.09
N ASP A 56 -26.53 4.69 14.26
CA ASP A 56 -25.89 4.29 15.49
C ASP A 56 -24.42 3.87 15.29
N ASP A 57 -23.73 3.57 16.38
CA ASP A 57 -22.29 3.26 16.41
C ASP A 57 -22.03 1.74 16.41
N THR A 58 -23.02 0.93 16.01
CA THR A 58 -22.95 -0.54 16.13
C THR A 58 -22.07 -1.21 15.08
N GLY A 59 -21.69 -0.49 14.01
CA GLY A 59 -20.87 -1.04 12.93
C GLY A 59 -21.59 -2.01 12.01
N VAL A 60 -22.93 -1.96 11.93
CA VAL A 60 -23.72 -2.87 11.10
C VAL A 60 -23.28 -2.97 9.63
N PRO A 61 -22.87 -1.90 8.89
CA PRO A 61 -22.42 -2.08 7.51
C PRO A 61 -21.09 -2.82 7.43
N HIS A 62 -20.18 -2.61 8.39
CA HIS A 62 -18.89 -3.30 8.45
C HIS A 62 -19.05 -4.79 8.78
N ILE A 63 -19.95 -5.11 9.73
CA ILE A 63 -20.29 -6.50 10.05
C ILE A 63 -20.94 -7.20 8.86
N LEU A 64 -21.80 -6.50 8.11
CA LEU A 64 -22.38 -7.05 6.88
C LEU A 64 -21.35 -7.27 5.80
N GLU A 65 -20.40 -6.35 5.64
CA GLU A 65 -19.33 -6.47 4.66
C GLU A 65 -18.53 -7.77 4.81
N HIS A 66 -18.18 -8.12 6.04
CA HIS A 66 -17.62 -9.42 6.36
C HIS A 66 -18.61 -10.57 6.13
N ALA A 67 -19.83 -10.44 6.67
CA ALA A 67 -20.77 -11.54 6.73
C ALA A 67 -21.32 -11.99 5.37
N VAL A 68 -21.47 -11.09 4.39
CA VAL A 68 -21.99 -11.47 3.06
C VAL A 68 -20.99 -12.32 2.27
N LEU A 69 -19.70 -12.24 2.60
CA LEU A 69 -18.64 -13.02 1.98
C LEU A 69 -18.48 -14.43 2.57
N ASN A 70 -19.30 -14.79 3.57
CA ASN A 70 -19.27 -16.08 4.29
C ASN A 70 -20.35 -17.05 3.80
N GLY A 71 -20.45 -17.20 2.48
CA GLY A 71 -21.37 -18.13 1.83
C GLY A 71 -22.63 -17.46 1.30
N SER A 72 -23.14 -18.01 0.21
CA SER A 72 -24.31 -17.49 -0.49
C SER A 72 -25.18 -18.62 -1.04
N ARG A 73 -26.27 -18.27 -1.74
CA ARG A 73 -27.20 -19.25 -2.31
C ARG A 73 -26.53 -20.23 -3.29
N LYS A 74 -25.73 -19.73 -4.22
CA LYS A 74 -24.97 -20.52 -5.21
C LYS A 74 -23.73 -21.15 -4.59
N TYR A 75 -23.12 -20.49 -3.60
CA TYR A 75 -21.84 -20.89 -3.01
C TYR A 75 -21.99 -21.12 -1.49
N PRO A 76 -22.65 -22.23 -1.08
CA PRO A 76 -23.01 -22.46 0.32
C PRO A 76 -21.86 -23.04 1.16
N ILE A 77 -20.63 -22.57 0.93
CA ILE A 77 -19.46 -22.91 1.77
C ILE A 77 -19.21 -21.82 2.81
N LYS A 78 -18.40 -22.12 3.82
CA LYS A 78 -18.14 -21.18 4.93
C LYS A 78 -17.40 -19.92 4.50
N GLU A 79 -16.40 -20.05 3.63
CA GLU A 79 -15.51 -18.93 3.26
C GLU A 79 -15.22 -18.89 1.73
N PRO A 80 -16.22 -18.59 0.86
CA PRO A 80 -16.01 -18.41 -0.58
C PRO A 80 -14.88 -17.44 -0.94
N PHE A 81 -14.80 -16.32 -0.22
CA PHE A 81 -13.75 -15.32 -0.43
C PHE A 81 -12.34 -15.89 -0.27
N VAL A 82 -12.13 -16.75 0.73
CA VAL A 82 -10.83 -17.39 0.98
C VAL A 82 -10.52 -18.42 -0.10
N GLU A 83 -11.51 -19.18 -0.57
CA GLU A 83 -11.30 -20.12 -1.68
C GLU A 83 -10.98 -19.40 -2.99
N LEU A 84 -11.61 -18.25 -3.27
CA LEU A 84 -11.23 -17.40 -4.40
C LEU A 84 -9.78 -16.95 -4.29
N ILE A 85 -9.34 -16.44 -3.13
CA ILE A 85 -7.94 -16.01 -2.94
C ILE A 85 -6.93 -17.11 -3.30
N LYS A 86 -7.27 -18.37 -3.01
CA LYS A 86 -6.41 -19.52 -3.26
C LYS A 86 -6.45 -20.02 -4.71
N THR A 87 -7.53 -19.77 -5.44
CA THR A 87 -7.84 -20.47 -6.70
C THR A 87 -8.08 -19.57 -7.91
N SER A 88 -7.96 -18.25 -7.72
CA SER A 88 -8.08 -17.26 -8.80
C SER A 88 -6.73 -16.68 -9.24
N LEU A 89 -6.74 -15.98 -10.37
CA LEU A 89 -5.64 -15.14 -10.88
C LEU A 89 -5.92 -13.66 -10.61
N GLN A 90 -6.60 -13.38 -9.51
CA GLN A 90 -7.04 -12.04 -9.16
C GLN A 90 -5.84 -11.09 -9.03
N THR A 91 -5.93 -9.95 -9.70
CA THR A 91 -5.02 -8.82 -9.46
C THR A 91 -5.48 -8.03 -8.24
N PHE A 92 -6.78 -8.12 -7.91
CA PHE A 92 -7.35 -7.56 -6.69
C PHE A 92 -8.62 -8.32 -6.28
N ILE A 93 -8.76 -8.56 -4.98
CA ILE A 93 -9.98 -9.06 -4.35
C ILE A 93 -10.07 -8.46 -2.95
N ASN A 94 -11.14 -7.73 -2.65
CA ASN A 94 -11.39 -7.20 -1.31
C ASN A 94 -12.85 -6.79 -1.14
N ALA A 95 -13.18 -6.24 0.01
CA ALA A 95 -14.36 -5.41 0.24
C ALA A 95 -13.98 -4.25 1.18
N MET A 96 -14.78 -3.18 1.17
CA MET A 96 -14.44 -1.93 1.87
C MET A 96 -15.70 -1.27 2.41
N THR A 97 -15.69 -0.97 3.71
CA THR A 97 -16.72 -0.13 4.35
C THR A 97 -16.18 1.29 4.54
N PHE A 98 -16.77 2.24 3.81
CA PHE A 98 -16.57 3.68 3.99
C PHE A 98 -17.57 4.21 5.02
N THR A 99 -17.60 5.54 5.23
CA THR A 99 -18.48 6.11 6.27
C THR A 99 -19.96 5.99 5.93
N ASP A 100 -20.32 5.94 4.65
CA ASP A 100 -21.70 5.94 4.16
C ASP A 100 -21.97 5.02 2.97
N PHE A 101 -20.97 4.23 2.56
CA PHE A 101 -21.16 3.21 1.55
C PHE A 101 -20.27 2.01 1.78
N THR A 102 -20.68 0.87 1.21
CA THR A 102 -19.91 -0.36 1.19
C THR A 102 -19.65 -0.76 -0.25
N LEU A 103 -18.40 -1.09 -0.58
CA LEU A 103 -17.94 -1.42 -1.92
C LEU A 103 -17.33 -2.83 -1.97
N TYR A 104 -17.69 -3.60 -2.99
CA TYR A 104 -17.18 -4.95 -3.22
C TYR A 104 -16.47 -5.05 -4.58
N PRO A 105 -15.16 -4.74 -4.64
CA PRO A 105 -14.42 -4.74 -5.89
C PRO A 105 -13.55 -5.99 -6.11
N VAL A 106 -13.45 -6.39 -7.38
CA VAL A 106 -12.53 -7.43 -7.86
C VAL A 106 -11.86 -6.99 -9.16
N ALA A 107 -10.68 -7.54 -9.44
CA ALA A 107 -10.00 -7.35 -10.71
C ALA A 107 -9.20 -8.59 -11.12
N SER A 108 -9.10 -8.83 -12.43
CA SER A 108 -8.29 -9.92 -12.98
C SER A 108 -7.89 -9.63 -14.42
N THR A 109 -6.71 -10.11 -14.82
CA THR A 109 -6.27 -10.07 -16.22
C THR A 109 -6.80 -11.23 -17.06
N ASN A 110 -7.36 -12.26 -16.43
CA ASN A 110 -7.91 -13.43 -17.10
C ASN A 110 -9.44 -13.29 -17.20
N ASN A 111 -10.01 -13.45 -18.40
CA ASN A 111 -11.44 -13.23 -18.63
C ASN A 111 -12.33 -14.23 -17.86
N GLN A 112 -11.96 -15.51 -17.83
CA GLN A 112 -12.74 -16.52 -17.12
C GLN A 112 -12.68 -16.28 -15.62
N ASP A 113 -11.49 -15.97 -15.11
CA ASP A 113 -11.26 -15.63 -13.72
C ASP A 113 -12.06 -14.39 -13.30
N PHE A 114 -12.02 -13.34 -14.12
CA PHE A 114 -12.78 -12.12 -13.89
C PHE A 114 -14.28 -12.42 -13.71
N TYR A 115 -14.90 -13.15 -14.62
CA TYR A 115 -16.33 -13.47 -14.48
C TYR A 115 -16.61 -14.46 -13.34
N ASN A 116 -15.69 -15.37 -13.01
CA ASN A 116 -15.82 -16.22 -11.82
C ASN A 116 -15.88 -15.37 -10.53
N LEU A 117 -15.00 -14.38 -10.41
CA LEU A 117 -14.96 -13.46 -9.28
C LEU A 117 -16.24 -12.62 -9.20
N VAL A 118 -16.67 -12.04 -10.33
CA VAL A 118 -17.90 -11.24 -10.41
C VAL A 118 -19.13 -12.06 -10.04
N ASP A 119 -19.24 -13.30 -10.53
CA ASP A 119 -20.36 -14.20 -10.26
C ASP A 119 -20.48 -14.55 -8.76
N VAL A 120 -19.36 -14.84 -8.09
CA VAL A 120 -19.34 -15.09 -6.65
C VAL A 120 -19.69 -13.84 -5.85
N TYR A 121 -19.15 -12.68 -6.23
CA TYR A 121 -19.41 -11.41 -5.54
C TYR A 121 -20.87 -10.97 -5.67
N LEU A 122 -21.47 -11.12 -6.86
CA LEU A 122 -22.88 -10.80 -7.08
C LEU A 122 -23.81 -11.69 -6.23
N ASP A 123 -23.55 -12.99 -6.16
CA ASP A 123 -24.36 -13.89 -5.33
C ASP A 123 -24.16 -13.61 -3.84
N ALA A 124 -22.93 -13.27 -3.42
CA ALA A 124 -22.62 -12.87 -2.05
C ALA A 124 -23.40 -11.63 -1.64
N VAL A 125 -23.39 -10.54 -2.42
CA VAL A 125 -24.05 -9.30 -1.99
C VAL A 125 -25.58 -9.37 -2.06
N PHE A 126 -26.14 -10.04 -3.07
CA PHE A 126 -27.61 -10.08 -3.27
C PHE A 126 -28.30 -11.27 -2.59
N TYR A 127 -27.61 -12.40 -2.43
CA TYR A 127 -28.17 -13.64 -1.89
C TYR A 127 -27.28 -14.30 -0.81
N PRO A 128 -26.82 -13.57 0.22
CA PRO A 128 -25.91 -14.11 1.22
C PRO A 128 -26.58 -15.06 2.21
N ASN A 129 -25.80 -15.99 2.75
CA ASN A 129 -26.16 -16.83 3.89
C ASN A 129 -25.83 -16.13 5.23
N ILE A 130 -26.50 -15.00 5.50
CA ILE A 130 -26.33 -14.21 6.73
C ILE A 130 -27.05 -14.83 7.94
N THR A 131 -26.70 -16.07 8.30
CA THR A 131 -27.32 -16.79 9.44
C THR A 131 -26.98 -16.15 10.78
N LYS A 132 -27.71 -16.51 11.85
CA LYS A 132 -27.40 -16.05 13.22
C LYS A 132 -25.97 -16.43 13.65
N GLN A 133 -25.46 -17.57 13.22
CA GLN A 133 -24.09 -17.97 13.49
C GLN A 133 -23.07 -17.12 12.73
N THR A 134 -23.35 -16.79 11.46
CA THR A 134 -22.52 -15.86 10.67
C THR A 134 -22.44 -14.50 11.36
N PHE A 135 -23.58 -13.97 11.80
CA PHE A 135 -23.65 -12.73 12.58
C PHE A 135 -22.84 -12.78 13.88
N GLN A 136 -22.95 -13.89 14.63
CA GLN A 136 -22.22 -14.05 15.89
C GLN A 136 -20.70 -14.14 15.67
N GLN A 137 -20.28 -14.84 14.62
CA GLN A 137 -18.88 -14.98 14.26
C GLN A 137 -18.28 -13.64 13.80
N GLU A 138 -18.88 -13.02 12.80
CA GLU A 138 -18.32 -11.81 12.17
C GLU A 138 -18.57 -10.55 13.00
N GLY A 139 -19.74 -10.44 13.63
CA GLY A 139 -20.12 -9.30 14.45
C GLY A 139 -19.68 -9.44 15.90
N TRP A 140 -20.56 -10.00 16.73
CA TRP A 140 -20.28 -10.24 18.14
C TRP A 140 -21.16 -11.33 18.76
N HIS A 141 -20.67 -11.96 19.82
CA HIS A 141 -21.40 -12.87 20.70
C HIS A 141 -20.82 -12.90 22.12
N TYR A 142 -21.58 -13.49 23.04
CA TYR A 142 -21.09 -13.87 24.37
C TYR A 142 -20.37 -15.21 24.31
N GLU A 143 -19.25 -15.33 25.02
CA GLU A 143 -18.50 -16.58 25.21
C GLU A 143 -18.29 -16.85 26.70
N VAL A 144 -18.48 -18.11 27.12
CA VAL A 144 -18.12 -18.59 28.45
C VAL A 144 -17.74 -20.07 28.35
N LYS A 145 -16.64 -20.48 29.01
CA LYS A 145 -16.10 -21.84 28.90
C LYS A 145 -16.76 -22.82 29.89
N SER A 146 -17.09 -22.35 31.08
CA SER A 146 -17.81 -23.10 32.11
C SER A 146 -18.68 -22.16 32.93
N LYS A 147 -19.61 -22.71 33.73
CA LYS A 147 -20.55 -21.90 34.52
C LYS A 147 -19.83 -21.00 35.54
N ASP A 148 -18.62 -21.35 35.95
CA ASP A 148 -17.84 -20.59 36.93
C ASP A 148 -16.93 -19.54 36.29
N ASP A 149 -16.79 -19.55 34.95
CA ASP A 149 -15.93 -18.62 34.23
C ASP A 149 -16.63 -17.26 33.99
N PRO A 150 -15.85 -16.18 33.84
CA PRO A 150 -16.37 -14.88 33.45
C PRO A 150 -16.92 -14.92 32.01
N LEU A 151 -17.99 -14.17 31.79
CA LEU A 151 -18.57 -13.95 30.46
C LEU A 151 -17.65 -13.01 29.66
N LEU A 152 -17.46 -13.27 28.37
CA LEU A 152 -16.62 -12.47 27.47
C LEU A 152 -17.39 -12.02 26.22
N PHE A 153 -16.96 -10.92 25.60
CA PHE A 153 -17.35 -10.58 24.22
C PHE A 153 -16.34 -11.14 23.21
N LYS A 154 -16.84 -11.65 22.09
CA LYS A 154 -16.06 -12.18 20.98
C LYS A 154 -16.71 -11.85 19.64
N GLY A 155 -15.92 -11.75 18.57
CA GLY A 155 -16.38 -11.51 17.20
C GLY A 155 -15.25 -10.93 16.34
N VAL A 156 -15.28 -11.15 15.03
CA VAL A 156 -14.22 -10.67 14.12
C VAL A 156 -14.13 -9.14 14.13
N VAL A 157 -15.22 -8.46 13.76
CA VAL A 157 -15.28 -6.99 13.71
C VAL A 157 -15.16 -6.37 15.10
N PHE A 158 -15.76 -6.98 16.13
CA PHE A 158 -15.57 -6.52 17.51
C PHE A 158 -14.08 -6.43 17.90
N ASN A 159 -13.30 -7.48 17.60
CA ASN A 159 -11.88 -7.52 17.91
C ASN A 159 -11.06 -6.58 17.01
N GLU A 160 -11.40 -6.50 15.73
CA GLU A 160 -10.78 -5.57 14.78
C GLU A 160 -10.95 -4.12 15.24
N MET A 161 -12.17 -3.72 15.60
CA MET A 161 -12.45 -2.36 16.04
C MET A 161 -11.82 -2.05 17.40
N LYS A 162 -11.68 -3.03 18.32
CA LYS A 162 -10.88 -2.84 19.54
C LYS A 162 -9.42 -2.48 19.22
N ALA A 163 -8.84 -3.09 18.18
CA ALA A 163 -7.51 -2.76 17.71
C ALA A 163 -7.47 -1.43 16.92
N ALA A 164 -8.50 -1.11 16.13
CA ALA A 164 -8.56 0.18 15.42
C ALA A 164 -8.65 1.36 16.40
N TYR A 165 -9.47 1.24 17.46
CA TYR A 165 -9.64 2.25 18.50
C TYR A 165 -8.45 2.37 19.47
N SER A 166 -7.40 1.55 19.31
CA SER A 166 -6.13 1.76 20.03
C SER A 166 -5.11 2.58 19.22
N SER A 167 -5.40 2.88 17.95
CA SER A 167 -4.56 3.76 17.12
C SER A 167 -4.94 5.23 17.33
N PRO A 168 -4.03 6.07 17.86
CA PRO A 168 -4.31 7.49 18.08
C PRO A 168 -4.63 8.24 16.79
N ASP A 169 -3.94 7.96 15.68
CA ASP A 169 -4.20 8.59 14.38
C ASP A 169 -5.60 8.23 13.84
N ARG A 170 -6.00 6.95 13.91
CA ARG A 170 -7.37 6.56 13.50
C ARG A 170 -8.42 7.22 14.36
N MET A 171 -8.21 7.26 15.67
CA MET A 171 -9.13 7.91 16.59
C MET A 171 -9.21 9.42 16.32
N LEU A 172 -8.09 10.09 16.03
CA LEU A 172 -8.06 11.52 15.71
C LEU A 172 -8.86 11.80 14.44
N GLY A 173 -8.69 10.98 13.39
CA GLY A 173 -9.47 11.08 12.15
C GLY A 173 -10.98 10.92 12.39
N GLU A 174 -11.38 9.91 13.15
CA GLU A 174 -12.78 9.71 13.53
C GLU A 174 -13.34 10.89 14.33
N LYS A 175 -12.65 11.32 15.39
CA LYS A 175 -13.13 12.42 16.23
C LYS A 175 -13.14 13.76 15.49
N THR A 176 -12.23 13.95 14.52
CA THR A 176 -12.25 15.08 13.58
C THR A 176 -13.51 15.05 12.71
N ARG A 177 -13.81 13.92 12.05
CA ARG A 177 -15.03 13.76 11.25
C ARG A 177 -16.30 14.01 12.08
N VAL A 178 -16.40 13.40 13.25
CA VAL A 178 -17.56 13.57 14.14
C VAL A 178 -17.70 15.00 14.63
N ALA A 179 -16.59 15.68 14.93
CA ALA A 179 -16.64 17.07 15.38
C ALA A 179 -17.15 18.01 14.28
N ILE A 180 -16.78 17.76 13.02
CA ILE A 180 -17.06 18.65 11.90
C ILE A 180 -18.36 18.33 11.14
N LEU A 181 -18.87 17.10 11.22
CA LEU A 181 -20.13 16.69 10.58
C LEU A 181 -21.18 16.16 11.59
N PRO A 182 -21.46 16.87 12.70
CA PRO A 182 -22.23 16.34 13.83
C PRO A 182 -23.72 16.10 13.54
N ASP A 183 -24.29 16.73 12.53
CA ASP A 183 -25.74 16.67 12.22
C ASP A 183 -26.05 15.71 11.06
N THR A 184 -25.11 14.84 10.71
CA THR A 184 -25.19 13.87 9.61
C THR A 184 -24.83 12.46 10.11
N PRO A 185 -25.13 11.39 9.34
CA PRO A 185 -24.63 10.04 9.62
C PRO A 185 -23.11 9.95 9.83
N TYR A 186 -22.32 10.90 9.32
CA TYR A 186 -20.86 10.94 9.52
C TYR A 186 -20.44 11.15 10.99
N ALA A 187 -21.37 11.58 11.84
CA ALA A 187 -21.19 11.65 13.29
C ALA A 187 -21.14 10.28 13.98
N LYS A 188 -21.42 9.20 13.24
CA LYS A 188 -21.43 7.81 13.71
C LYS A 188 -20.24 7.01 13.19
N SER A 189 -19.97 5.90 13.85
CA SER A 189 -18.94 4.95 13.43
C SER A 189 -19.53 3.82 12.57
N ALA A 190 -19.39 3.93 11.25
CA ALA A 190 -19.75 2.86 10.32
C ALA A 190 -18.92 1.58 10.51
N GLY A 191 -17.67 1.71 10.98
CA GLY A 191 -16.82 0.58 11.37
C GLY A 191 -17.27 -0.10 12.68
N GLY A 192 -17.90 0.66 13.57
CA GLY A 192 -18.40 0.22 14.87
C GLY A 192 -17.52 0.66 16.04
N ASP A 193 -18.12 1.28 17.05
CA ASP A 193 -17.48 1.51 18.34
C ASP A 193 -17.57 0.21 19.17
N PRO A 194 -16.45 -0.35 19.67
CA PRO A 194 -16.47 -1.54 20.51
C PRO A 194 -17.46 -1.49 21.68
N ALA A 195 -17.74 -0.31 22.24
CA ALA A 195 -18.71 -0.16 23.31
C ALA A 195 -20.17 -0.34 22.84
N ALA A 196 -20.45 -0.07 21.55
CA ALA A 196 -21.79 -0.10 20.94
C ALA A 196 -22.02 -1.32 20.04
N ILE A 197 -20.98 -1.95 19.50
CA ILE A 197 -21.12 -3.19 18.70
C ILE A 197 -22.00 -4.24 19.42
N PRO A 198 -21.85 -4.48 20.75
CA PRO A 198 -22.69 -5.43 21.46
C PRO A 198 -24.17 -5.04 21.64
N ASP A 199 -24.60 -3.89 21.11
CA ASP A 199 -26.01 -3.49 21.05
C ASP A 199 -26.67 -3.88 19.73
N LEU A 200 -25.90 -4.33 18.73
CA LEU A 200 -26.45 -4.81 17.46
C LEU A 200 -27.21 -6.12 17.67
N THR A 201 -28.46 -6.17 17.20
CA THR A 201 -29.24 -7.41 17.18
C THR A 201 -29.20 -8.07 15.81
N TYR A 202 -29.42 -9.38 15.77
CA TYR A 202 -29.49 -10.13 14.52
C TYR A 202 -30.61 -9.61 13.59
N GLU A 203 -31.74 -9.20 14.17
CA GLU A 203 -32.87 -8.66 13.41
C GLU A 203 -32.52 -7.34 12.74
N LYS A 204 -31.81 -6.43 13.45
CA LYS A 204 -31.29 -5.18 12.88
C LYS A 204 -30.32 -5.48 11.74
N PHE A 205 -29.37 -6.39 11.97
CA PHE A 205 -28.39 -6.83 10.97
C PHE A 205 -29.05 -7.36 9.68
N VAL A 206 -30.04 -8.26 9.80
CA VAL A 206 -30.78 -8.78 8.63
C VAL A 206 -31.62 -7.69 7.96
N SER A 207 -32.28 -6.83 8.75
CA SER A 207 -33.08 -5.74 8.19
C SER A 207 -32.22 -4.74 7.41
N PHE A 208 -31.02 -4.44 7.88
CA PHE A 208 -30.09 -3.54 7.21
C PHE A 208 -29.68 -4.09 5.84
N HIS A 209 -29.35 -5.39 5.73
CA HIS A 209 -29.09 -6.02 4.43
C HIS A 209 -30.30 -5.90 3.50
N ARG A 210 -31.48 -6.33 3.96
CA ARG A 210 -32.72 -6.28 3.17
C ARG A 210 -33.04 -4.88 2.64
N ASP A 211 -32.72 -3.84 3.42
CA ASP A 211 -33.09 -2.47 3.11
C ASP A 211 -32.02 -1.76 2.27
N TYR A 212 -30.72 -1.96 2.52
CA TYR A 212 -29.63 -1.26 1.81
C TYR A 212 -28.96 -2.05 0.68
N TYR A 213 -29.01 -3.39 0.67
CA TYR A 213 -28.40 -4.24 -0.37
C TYR A 213 -29.36 -4.58 -1.52
N HIS A 214 -30.46 -3.84 -1.63
CA HIS A 214 -31.46 -4.03 -2.68
C HIS A 214 -30.95 -3.46 -4.03
N PRO A 215 -31.19 -4.13 -5.19
CA PRO A 215 -30.70 -3.65 -6.50
C PRO A 215 -31.04 -2.20 -6.85
N SER A 216 -32.18 -1.64 -6.38
CA SER A 216 -32.52 -0.22 -6.58
C SER A 216 -31.49 0.77 -6.00
N GLN A 217 -30.67 0.34 -5.04
CA GLN A 217 -29.65 1.16 -4.37
C GLN A 217 -28.23 0.84 -4.86
N ALA A 218 -28.09 -0.19 -5.72
CA ALA A 218 -26.80 -0.67 -6.18
C ALA A 218 -26.26 0.21 -7.32
N HIS A 219 -24.95 0.48 -7.22
CA HIS A 219 -24.16 1.17 -8.24
C HIS A 219 -23.11 0.17 -8.74
N VAL A 220 -23.25 -0.27 -9.99
CA VAL A 220 -22.41 -1.32 -10.59
C VAL A 220 -21.43 -0.71 -11.57
N PHE A 221 -20.15 -1.02 -11.42
CA PHE A 221 -19.08 -0.51 -12.27
C PHE A 221 -18.33 -1.65 -12.94
N PHE A 222 -18.07 -1.47 -14.24
CA PHE A 222 -17.17 -2.33 -15.02
C PHE A 222 -16.12 -1.46 -15.73
N TYR A 223 -14.90 -1.98 -15.85
CA TYR A 223 -13.79 -1.34 -16.54
C TYR A 223 -12.90 -2.38 -17.21
N GLY A 224 -12.49 -2.15 -18.45
CA GLY A 224 -11.52 -2.98 -19.17
C GLY A 224 -11.98 -3.41 -20.55
N ASP A 225 -11.28 -4.41 -21.09
CA ASP A 225 -11.40 -4.96 -22.45
C ASP A 225 -12.33 -6.20 -22.57
N ASP A 226 -13.09 -6.56 -21.53
CA ASP A 226 -14.10 -7.62 -21.61
C ASP A 226 -15.34 -7.21 -22.43
N ASP A 227 -16.11 -8.21 -22.88
CA ASP A 227 -17.31 -8.02 -23.70
C ASP A 227 -18.41 -7.25 -22.93
N PRO A 228 -18.79 -6.03 -23.36
CA PRO A 228 -19.77 -5.23 -22.65
C PRO A 228 -21.18 -5.84 -22.60
N GLU A 229 -21.58 -6.66 -23.58
CA GLU A 229 -22.90 -7.30 -23.58
C GLU A 229 -22.99 -8.36 -22.47
N GLN A 230 -21.91 -9.09 -22.24
CA GLN A 230 -21.81 -10.08 -21.18
C GLN A 230 -21.92 -9.45 -19.78
N ARG A 231 -21.45 -8.20 -19.59
CA ARG A 231 -21.63 -7.43 -18.35
C ARG A 231 -23.13 -7.26 -18.04
N LEU A 232 -23.90 -6.76 -19.00
CA LEU A 232 -25.34 -6.49 -18.83
C LEU A 232 -26.12 -7.78 -18.58
N LYS A 233 -25.84 -8.82 -19.37
CA LYS A 233 -26.47 -10.13 -19.23
C LYS A 233 -26.25 -10.72 -17.84
N LEU A 234 -25.01 -10.70 -17.34
CA LEU A 234 -24.67 -11.26 -16.04
C LEU A 234 -25.43 -10.54 -14.92
N ILE A 235 -25.47 -9.20 -14.93
CA ILE A 235 -26.18 -8.44 -13.89
C ILE A 235 -27.69 -8.72 -13.94
N ASP A 236 -28.30 -8.74 -15.12
CA ASP A 236 -29.73 -9.06 -15.28
C ASP A 236 -30.08 -10.44 -14.69
N GLU A 237 -29.24 -11.46 -14.91
CA GLU A 237 -29.47 -12.81 -14.37
C GLU A 237 -29.63 -12.83 -12.83
N PHE A 238 -28.91 -11.96 -12.12
CA PHE A 238 -29.02 -11.82 -10.66
C PHE A 238 -30.19 -10.96 -10.20
N ILE A 239 -30.57 -9.94 -10.96
CA ILE A 239 -31.53 -8.93 -10.47
C ILE A 239 -32.92 -9.04 -11.10
N LYS A 240 -33.10 -9.85 -12.15
CA LYS A 240 -34.36 -9.96 -12.91
C LYS A 240 -35.56 -10.38 -12.08
N GLU A 241 -35.39 -10.95 -10.90
CA GLU A 241 -36.50 -11.34 -10.00
C GLU A 241 -36.89 -10.23 -9.00
N PHE A 242 -36.09 -9.17 -8.89
CA PHE A 242 -36.37 -8.05 -7.99
C PHE A 242 -37.32 -7.04 -8.62
N GLU A 243 -38.06 -6.33 -7.78
CA GLU A 243 -38.89 -5.19 -8.15
C GLU A 243 -38.30 -3.91 -7.58
N ARG A 244 -38.54 -2.78 -8.23
CA ARG A 244 -38.13 -1.48 -7.70
C ARG A 244 -38.66 -1.27 -6.28
N ARG A 245 -37.76 -0.83 -5.41
CA ARG A 245 -38.01 -0.44 -4.03
C ARG A 245 -37.41 0.92 -3.76
N GLU A 246 -38.22 1.84 -3.24
CA GLU A 246 -37.78 3.14 -2.75
C GLU A 246 -37.27 2.98 -1.30
N VAL A 247 -36.04 3.39 -1.07
CA VAL A 247 -35.39 3.42 0.25
C VAL A 247 -34.77 4.80 0.38
N ASP A 248 -35.10 5.52 1.45
CA ASP A 248 -34.53 6.84 1.70
C ASP A 248 -33.10 6.69 2.26
N THR A 249 -32.13 6.88 1.38
CA THR A 249 -30.69 6.79 1.67
C THR A 249 -29.99 8.14 1.51
N GLN A 250 -30.76 9.24 1.50
CA GLN A 250 -30.22 10.57 1.30
C GLN A 250 -29.48 11.06 2.55
N ILE A 251 -28.25 11.50 2.36
CA ILE A 251 -27.43 12.09 3.43
C ILE A 251 -27.55 13.60 3.33
N PRO A 252 -28.03 14.32 4.35
CA PRO A 252 -28.16 15.77 4.28
C PRO A 252 -26.78 16.46 4.25
N VAL A 253 -26.75 17.65 3.66
CA VAL A 253 -25.62 18.60 3.81
C VAL A 253 -25.54 19.05 5.26
N GLN A 254 -24.33 19.16 5.81
CA GLN A 254 -24.10 19.64 7.17
C GLN A 254 -24.41 21.16 7.26
N PRO A 255 -25.28 21.58 8.20
CA PRO A 255 -25.50 23.00 8.46
C PRO A 255 -24.20 23.74 8.83
N ARG A 256 -23.96 24.87 8.15
CA ARG A 256 -22.77 25.70 8.39
C ARG A 256 -22.83 26.39 9.75
N TRP A 257 -21.67 26.57 10.37
CA TRP A 257 -21.58 27.15 11.71
C TRP A 257 -21.27 28.64 11.63
N ASP A 258 -21.73 29.37 12.64
CA ASP A 258 -21.47 30.80 12.77
C ASP A 258 -20.20 31.12 13.56
N GLU A 259 -19.55 30.12 14.20
CA GLU A 259 -18.30 30.27 14.96
C GLU A 259 -17.52 28.94 14.99
N PRO A 260 -16.16 28.97 15.04
CA PRO A 260 -15.32 27.77 15.20
C PRO A 260 -15.60 27.02 16.51
N ARG A 261 -15.29 25.72 16.51
CA ARG A 261 -15.49 24.82 17.68
C ARG A 261 -14.19 24.12 18.07
N GLU A 262 -14.02 23.89 19.36
CA GLU A 262 -12.89 23.12 19.89
C GLU A 262 -13.40 21.85 20.59
N ARG A 263 -12.68 20.74 20.43
CA ARG A 263 -12.98 19.46 21.09
C ARG A 263 -11.69 18.81 21.58
N THR A 264 -11.70 18.39 22.84
CA THR A 264 -10.59 17.62 23.43
C THR A 264 -11.11 16.25 23.83
N GLU A 265 -10.43 15.21 23.36
CA GLU A 265 -10.69 13.82 23.70
C GLU A 265 -9.44 13.18 24.28
N LYS A 266 -9.63 12.09 25.02
CA LYS A 266 -8.53 11.36 25.64
C LYS A 266 -8.31 10.03 24.93
N TYR A 267 -7.07 9.61 24.80
CA TYR A 267 -6.71 8.34 24.16
C TYR A 267 -5.83 7.47 25.03
N ASP A 268 -5.82 6.18 24.74
CA ASP A 268 -4.96 5.21 25.41
C ASP A 268 -3.49 5.41 25.01
N ALA A 269 -2.70 5.91 25.95
CA ALA A 269 -1.26 6.13 25.77
C ALA A 269 -0.39 4.89 26.05
N GLY A 270 -1.01 3.76 26.43
CA GLY A 270 -0.32 2.58 26.95
C GLY A 270 0.40 2.86 28.28
N ASP A 271 1.44 2.08 28.57
CA ASP A 271 2.25 2.19 29.79
C ASP A 271 3.24 3.38 29.77
N ALA A 272 3.19 4.24 28.76
CA ALA A 272 3.95 5.47 28.75
C ALA A 272 3.27 6.46 29.72
N ASP A 273 3.85 6.64 30.91
CA ASP A 273 3.39 7.44 32.06
C ASP A 273 2.76 8.82 31.73
N GLY A 274 1.56 8.85 31.14
CA GLY A 274 0.79 10.07 30.87
C GLY A 274 1.58 11.22 30.24
N ASP A 275 2.60 10.89 29.41
CA ASP A 275 3.53 11.89 28.88
C ASP A 275 2.78 12.91 28.02
N SER A 276 2.57 14.10 28.58
CA SER A 276 1.79 15.17 27.96
C SER A 276 2.44 15.75 26.70
N SER A 277 3.66 15.32 26.36
CA SER A 277 4.34 15.63 25.10
C SER A 277 3.91 14.77 23.91
N LYS A 278 2.97 13.84 24.12
CA LYS A 278 2.46 12.93 23.07
C LYS A 278 1.07 13.28 22.55
N SER A 279 0.58 14.50 22.80
CA SER A 279 -0.70 14.91 22.24
C SER A 279 -0.67 14.92 20.70
N LEU A 280 -1.84 14.80 20.10
CA LEU A 280 -2.06 14.99 18.67
C LEU A 280 -3.17 16.01 18.49
N MET A 281 -3.08 16.85 17.47
CA MET A 281 -4.15 17.80 17.17
C MET A 281 -4.32 18.06 15.69
N THR A 282 -5.54 18.42 15.30
CA THR A 282 -5.91 18.86 13.95
C THR A 282 -6.71 20.16 14.02
N VAL A 283 -6.48 21.05 13.07
CA VAL A 283 -7.38 22.14 12.68
C VAL A 283 -8.02 21.72 11.36
N SER A 284 -9.34 21.72 11.30
CA SER A 284 -10.09 21.13 10.20
C SER A 284 -11.23 22.03 9.72
N TRP A 285 -11.49 22.03 8.42
CA TRP A 285 -12.54 22.82 7.77
C TRP A 285 -13.44 21.94 6.89
N LEU A 286 -14.75 22.21 6.96
CA LEU A 286 -15.71 21.68 5.99
C LEU A 286 -15.71 22.59 4.76
N LEU A 287 -15.52 22.03 3.57
CA LEU A 287 -15.26 22.79 2.35
C LEU A 287 -16.50 22.86 1.45
N THR A 288 -16.47 22.24 0.27
CA THR A 288 -17.56 22.19 -0.71
C THR A 288 -18.13 20.79 -0.83
N GLU A 289 -19.31 20.63 -1.45
CA GLU A 289 -19.76 19.32 -1.92
C GLU A 289 -18.78 18.77 -2.97
N VAL A 290 -18.51 17.47 -2.91
CA VAL A 290 -17.51 16.80 -3.78
C VAL A 290 -17.94 16.73 -5.25
N SER A 291 -19.21 16.98 -5.55
CA SER A 291 -19.74 17.10 -6.90
C SER A 291 -19.35 18.40 -7.60
N ASN A 292 -18.78 19.37 -6.90
CA ASN A 292 -18.27 20.59 -7.50
C ASN A 292 -16.82 20.40 -7.97
N GLU A 293 -16.68 19.80 -9.15
CA GLU A 293 -15.41 19.35 -9.71
C GLU A 293 -14.36 20.46 -9.86
N GLU A 294 -14.78 21.64 -10.30
CA GLU A 294 -13.89 22.79 -10.47
C GLU A 294 -13.31 23.27 -9.13
N ASP A 295 -14.16 23.41 -8.09
CA ASP A 295 -13.69 23.77 -6.75
C ASP A 295 -12.83 22.65 -6.16
N MET A 296 -13.19 21.37 -6.35
CA MET A 296 -12.42 20.23 -5.86
C MET A 296 -11.02 20.18 -6.46
N LEU A 297 -10.91 20.38 -7.78
CA LEU A 297 -9.60 20.39 -8.45
C LEU A 297 -8.76 21.60 -8.04
N ALA A 298 -9.36 22.78 -7.87
CA ALA A 298 -8.67 23.94 -7.34
C ALA A 298 -8.17 23.71 -5.90
N LEU A 299 -8.97 23.04 -5.07
CA LEU A 299 -8.61 22.67 -3.70
C LEU A 299 -7.51 21.59 -3.65
N GLU A 300 -7.44 20.67 -4.62
CA GLU A 300 -6.35 19.69 -4.73
C GLU A 300 -5.02 20.36 -5.08
N ILE A 301 -5.04 21.32 -6.01
CA ILE A 301 -3.86 22.13 -6.33
C ILE A 301 -3.43 22.96 -5.11
N LEU A 302 -4.39 23.54 -4.37
CA LEU A 302 -4.11 24.30 -3.17
C LEU A 302 -3.59 23.41 -2.02
N ASP A 303 -4.14 22.22 -1.82
CA ASP A 303 -3.66 21.23 -0.84
C ASP A 303 -2.19 20.88 -1.11
N HIS A 304 -1.86 20.56 -2.36
CA HIS A 304 -0.48 20.31 -2.76
C HIS A 304 0.42 21.53 -2.52
N ALA A 305 -0.07 22.74 -2.85
CA ALA A 305 0.67 23.98 -2.63
C ALA A 305 0.91 24.29 -1.14
N LEU A 306 0.00 23.91 -0.24
CA LEU A 306 0.11 24.19 1.20
C LEU A 306 0.93 23.12 1.93
N VAL A 307 0.73 21.84 1.63
CA VAL A 307 1.28 20.71 2.42
C VAL A 307 1.90 19.58 1.61
N GLY A 308 1.77 19.58 0.27
CA GLY A 308 2.14 18.46 -0.60
C GLY A 308 3.63 18.08 -0.58
N THR A 309 4.52 19.05 -0.37
CA THR A 309 5.98 18.82 -0.34
C THR A 309 6.63 19.34 0.93
N SER A 310 7.87 18.93 1.23
CA SER A 310 8.65 19.48 2.36
C SER A 310 8.96 20.97 2.22
N ALA A 311 8.86 21.52 1.00
CA ALA A 311 9.05 22.95 0.74
C ALA A 311 7.73 23.74 0.81
N ALA A 312 6.57 23.07 0.85
CA ALA A 312 5.27 23.72 0.92
C ALA A 312 5.15 24.55 2.21
N PRO A 313 4.72 25.81 2.15
CA PRO A 313 4.88 26.80 3.21
C PRO A 313 4.20 26.41 4.53
N LEU A 314 2.98 25.85 4.49
CA LEU A 314 2.27 25.47 5.71
C LEU A 314 2.92 24.26 6.38
N ARG A 315 3.25 23.22 5.62
CA ARG A 315 4.00 22.06 6.14
C ARG A 315 5.36 22.47 6.68
N LYS A 316 6.10 23.32 5.96
CA LYS A 316 7.40 23.84 6.38
C LYS A 316 7.29 24.61 7.70
N ALA A 317 6.34 25.54 7.81
CA ALA A 317 6.12 26.30 9.03
C ALA A 317 5.83 25.40 10.24
N LEU A 318 4.99 24.38 10.08
CA LEU A 318 4.64 23.44 11.14
C LEU A 318 5.83 22.58 11.57
N ILE A 319 6.57 21.99 10.63
CA ILE A 319 7.72 21.13 10.95
C ILE A 319 8.90 21.94 11.50
N GLU A 320 9.23 23.09 10.91
CA GLU A 320 10.37 23.91 11.36
C GLU A 320 10.10 24.63 12.69
N SER A 321 8.84 24.71 13.13
CA SER A 321 8.49 25.26 14.45
C SER A 321 9.06 24.46 15.62
N GLY A 322 9.30 23.14 15.42
CA GLY A 322 9.72 22.22 16.48
C GLY A 322 8.67 21.99 17.57
N LEU A 323 7.40 22.36 17.33
CA LEU A 323 6.30 22.19 18.29
C LEU A 323 5.74 20.75 18.34
N GLY A 324 6.08 19.93 17.36
CA GLY A 324 5.66 18.53 17.26
C GLY A 324 6.68 17.68 16.51
N GLU A 325 6.46 16.36 16.52
CA GLU A 325 7.36 15.39 15.90
C GLU A 325 7.11 15.23 14.39
N ASP A 326 5.86 15.28 13.96
CA ASP A 326 5.44 15.07 12.56
C ASP A 326 4.02 15.61 12.30
N MET A 327 3.64 15.69 11.03
CA MET A 327 2.32 16.14 10.59
C MET A 327 1.21 15.11 10.90
N THR A 328 -0.02 15.59 11.05
CA THR A 328 -1.25 14.77 11.04
C THR A 328 -2.41 15.51 10.35
N GLY A 329 -3.57 14.87 10.20
CA GLY A 329 -4.77 15.41 9.55
C GLY A 329 -4.95 15.00 8.07
N GLY A 330 -3.85 14.84 7.34
CA GLY A 330 -3.87 14.22 6.00
C GLY A 330 -4.25 15.14 4.83
N GLY A 331 -4.53 16.42 5.06
CA GLY A 331 -4.87 17.37 3.98
C GLY A 331 -6.33 17.26 3.54
N LEU A 332 -6.56 17.41 2.23
CA LEU A 332 -7.88 17.28 1.61
C LEU A 332 -8.41 15.84 1.63
N ASN A 333 -9.65 15.66 2.08
CA ASN A 333 -10.36 14.38 2.14
C ASN A 333 -11.71 14.49 1.38
N PRO A 334 -11.84 13.85 0.21
CA PRO A 334 -13.04 13.89 -0.63
C PRO A 334 -13.99 12.68 -0.46
N TYR A 335 -13.83 11.84 0.57
CA TYR A 335 -14.54 10.55 0.67
C TYR A 335 -15.90 10.62 1.42
N MET A 336 -16.55 11.78 1.39
CA MET A 336 -17.87 12.05 1.97
C MET A 336 -18.63 13.01 1.03
N ARG A 337 -19.90 13.31 1.31
CA ARG A 337 -20.68 14.27 0.52
C ARG A 337 -20.03 15.64 0.41
N GLU A 338 -19.44 16.13 1.49
CA GLU A 338 -18.71 17.38 1.54
C GLU A 338 -17.25 17.12 1.91
N ALA A 339 -16.33 17.73 1.16
CA ALA A 339 -14.91 17.57 1.38
C ALA A 339 -14.46 18.24 2.69
N LEU A 340 -13.45 17.64 3.33
CA LEU A 340 -12.79 18.20 4.51
C LEU A 340 -11.33 18.53 4.17
N PHE A 341 -10.77 19.56 4.80
CA PHE A 341 -9.32 19.71 4.87
C PHE A 341 -8.89 19.71 6.33
N SER A 342 -7.90 18.90 6.68
CA SER A 342 -7.39 18.75 8.04
C SER A 342 -5.86 18.81 8.09
N VAL A 343 -5.32 19.63 8.99
CA VAL A 343 -3.88 19.79 9.19
C VAL A 343 -3.54 19.94 10.67
N GLY A 344 -2.41 19.40 11.10
CA GLY A 344 -1.90 19.62 12.46
C GLY A 344 -0.62 18.84 12.73
N LEU A 345 -0.31 18.65 14.01
CA LEU A 345 0.91 18.01 14.48
C LEU A 345 0.60 16.87 15.47
N LYS A 346 1.47 15.85 15.48
CA LYS A 346 1.51 14.80 16.51
C LYS A 346 2.82 14.86 17.29
N GLY A 347 2.81 14.35 18.52
CA GLY A 347 3.95 14.48 19.44
C GLY A 347 4.09 15.91 19.96
N ILE A 348 2.97 16.57 20.26
CA ILE A 348 2.95 17.94 20.79
C ILE A 348 2.78 17.93 22.30
N LYS A 349 3.30 18.98 22.96
CA LYS A 349 2.92 19.25 24.35
C LYS A 349 1.51 19.80 24.41
N LYS A 350 0.74 19.35 25.41
CA LYS A 350 -0.62 19.83 25.66
C LYS A 350 -0.72 21.36 25.71
N GLU A 351 0.23 22.02 26.36
CA GLU A 351 0.27 23.49 26.47
C GLU A 351 0.53 24.21 25.14
N ASP A 352 1.10 23.52 24.15
CA ASP A 352 1.46 24.09 22.85
C ASP A 352 0.32 23.98 21.81
N VAL A 353 -0.80 23.31 22.13
CA VAL A 353 -1.95 23.13 21.22
C VAL A 353 -2.41 24.46 20.62
N LYS A 354 -2.60 25.50 21.45
CA LYS A 354 -3.06 26.80 20.95
C LYS A 354 -1.98 27.51 20.14
N THR A 355 -0.71 27.29 20.47
CA THR A 355 0.42 27.81 19.70
C THR A 355 0.44 27.20 18.30
N VAL A 356 0.19 25.89 18.17
CA VAL A 356 0.10 25.20 16.88
C VAL A 356 -1.11 25.70 16.07
N GLU A 357 -2.30 25.82 16.68
CA GLU A 357 -3.47 26.37 15.98
C GLU A 357 -3.21 27.79 15.48
N ASN A 358 -2.63 28.66 16.32
CA ASN A 358 -2.28 30.02 15.94
C ASN A 358 -1.26 30.03 14.80
N LEU A 359 -0.24 29.16 14.84
CA LEU A 359 0.74 29.03 13.76
C LEU A 359 0.08 28.65 12.43
N VAL A 360 -0.88 27.73 12.43
CA VAL A 360 -1.65 27.38 11.22
C VAL A 360 -2.39 28.61 10.70
N MET A 361 -3.15 29.30 11.56
CA MET A 361 -3.95 30.46 11.17
C MET A 361 -3.10 31.64 10.70
N GLU A 362 -2.01 31.94 11.39
CA GLU A 362 -1.08 33.00 11.01
C GLU A 362 -0.38 32.70 9.69
N THR A 363 -0.02 31.43 9.45
CA THR A 363 0.62 31.03 8.19
C THR A 363 -0.37 31.17 7.03
N LEU A 364 -1.61 30.70 7.20
CA LEU A 364 -2.66 30.89 6.18
C LEU A 364 -2.97 32.37 5.94
N SER A 365 -3.03 33.20 6.99
CA SER A 365 -3.23 34.65 6.84
C SER A 365 -2.10 35.29 6.04
N LYS A 366 -0.85 35.00 6.39
CA LYS A 366 0.31 35.51 5.64
C LYS A 366 0.29 35.07 4.18
N LEU A 367 -0.08 33.82 3.90
CA LEU A 367 -0.17 33.34 2.52
C LEU A 367 -1.28 34.05 1.74
N ALA A 368 -2.41 34.38 2.38
CA ALA A 368 -3.48 35.13 1.74
C ALA A 368 -3.13 36.62 1.53
N ASP A 369 -2.41 37.24 2.48
CA ASP A 369 -2.08 38.67 2.45
C ASP A 369 -0.82 38.99 1.61
N ASP A 370 0.23 38.18 1.77
CA ASP A 370 1.55 38.39 1.14
C ASP A 370 1.70 37.61 -0.18
N GLY A 371 0.83 36.62 -0.42
CA GLY A 371 0.86 35.74 -1.57
C GLY A 371 1.62 34.42 -1.35
N ILE A 372 1.27 33.42 -2.15
CA ILE A 372 2.02 32.18 -2.30
C ILE A 372 3.11 32.41 -3.35
N ASP A 373 4.30 31.84 -3.12
CA ASP A 373 5.36 31.89 -4.13
C ASP A 373 4.86 31.27 -5.46
N LYS A 374 4.96 32.03 -6.55
CA LYS A 374 4.39 31.67 -7.86
C LYS A 374 4.96 30.37 -8.42
N ASP A 375 6.24 30.09 -8.18
CA ASP A 375 6.87 28.86 -8.63
C ASP A 375 6.30 27.65 -7.86
N THR A 376 5.86 27.85 -6.62
CA THR A 376 5.13 26.84 -5.83
C THR A 376 3.76 26.54 -6.44
N ILE A 377 2.98 27.57 -6.81
CA ILE A 377 1.68 27.37 -7.49
C ILE A 377 1.88 26.64 -8.82
N LYS A 378 2.83 27.11 -9.64
CA LYS A 378 3.15 26.47 -10.93
C LYS A 378 3.56 25.01 -10.76
N ALA A 379 4.38 24.72 -9.74
CA ALA A 379 4.78 23.35 -9.42
C ALA A 379 3.60 22.47 -8.99
N SER A 380 2.71 23.00 -8.15
CA SER A 380 1.52 22.27 -7.72
C SER A 380 0.55 21.99 -8.86
N LEU A 381 0.29 23.00 -9.70
CA LEU A 381 -0.59 22.85 -10.85
C LEU A 381 -0.06 21.77 -11.81
N ASN A 382 1.22 21.83 -12.18
CA ASN A 382 1.83 20.82 -13.03
C ASN A 382 1.84 19.44 -12.36
N THR A 383 2.14 19.36 -11.06
CA THR A 383 2.20 18.06 -10.35
C THR A 383 0.83 17.39 -10.29
N VAL A 384 -0.21 18.14 -9.95
CA VAL A 384 -1.59 17.61 -9.91
C VAL A 384 -2.06 17.22 -11.31
N GLU A 385 -1.85 18.07 -12.32
CA GLU A 385 -2.15 17.72 -13.71
C GLU A 385 -1.42 16.45 -14.15
N PHE A 386 -0.12 16.34 -13.84
CA PHE A 386 0.67 15.16 -14.19
C PHE A 386 0.12 13.91 -13.50
N GLN A 387 -0.23 13.97 -12.22
CA GLN A 387 -0.81 12.82 -11.49
C GLN A 387 -2.14 12.37 -12.11
N LEU A 388 -3.00 13.31 -12.51
CA LEU A 388 -4.28 13.03 -13.17
C LEU A 388 -4.07 12.33 -14.52
N ARG A 389 -3.13 12.83 -15.34
CA ARG A 389 -2.80 12.24 -16.65
C ARG A 389 -2.07 10.90 -16.55
N GLU A 390 -1.14 10.75 -15.61
CA GLU A 390 -0.36 9.53 -15.43
C GLU A 390 -1.21 8.38 -14.87
N LYS A 391 -2.09 8.72 -13.92
CA LYS A 391 -2.93 7.78 -13.17
C LYS A 391 -2.17 6.51 -12.78
N ASN A 392 -0.95 6.70 -12.27
CA ASN A 392 -0.04 5.62 -11.89
C ASN A 392 -0.41 5.11 -10.50
N THR A 393 -1.22 4.06 -10.46
CA THR A 393 -1.72 3.41 -9.25
C THR A 393 -0.78 2.31 -8.73
N GLY A 394 0.42 2.21 -9.30
CA GLY A 394 1.38 1.15 -8.99
C GLY A 394 0.78 -0.24 -9.27
N ARG A 395 0.66 -1.06 -8.23
CA ARG A 395 0.06 -2.40 -8.32
C ARG A 395 -1.46 -2.40 -8.17
N PHE A 396 -2.05 -1.31 -7.67
CA PHE A 396 -3.49 -1.24 -7.50
C PHE A 396 -4.16 -1.07 -8.88
N PRO A 397 -5.22 -1.82 -9.22
CA PRO A 397 -5.85 -1.71 -10.54
C PRO A 397 -6.37 -0.30 -10.85
N ARG A 398 -6.07 0.22 -12.04
CA ARG A 398 -6.50 1.57 -12.47
C ARG A 398 -8.01 1.73 -12.49
N GLY A 399 -8.73 0.71 -12.97
CA GLY A 399 -10.19 0.70 -12.98
C GLY A 399 -10.80 0.79 -11.57
N LEU A 400 -10.21 0.12 -10.58
CA LEU A 400 -10.67 0.23 -9.20
C LEU A 400 -10.35 1.58 -8.55
N ALA A 401 -9.23 2.20 -8.91
CA ALA A 401 -8.92 3.55 -8.46
C ALA A 401 -9.93 4.55 -9.05
N ALA A 402 -10.27 4.40 -10.33
CA ALA A 402 -11.34 5.17 -10.97
C ALA A 402 -12.68 4.96 -10.26
N LEU A 403 -13.06 3.71 -9.95
CA LEU A 403 -14.27 3.40 -9.19
C LEU A 403 -14.31 4.14 -7.85
N ILE A 404 -13.28 3.97 -7.00
CA ILE A 404 -13.23 4.61 -5.68
C ILE A 404 -13.29 6.14 -5.80
N GLN A 405 -12.64 6.71 -6.81
CA GLN A 405 -12.62 8.15 -7.06
C GLN A 405 -14.02 8.71 -7.40
N ILE A 406 -14.85 7.96 -8.12
CA ILE A 406 -16.18 8.44 -8.56
C ILE A 406 -17.29 8.17 -7.54
N MET A 407 -17.10 7.21 -6.62
CA MET A 407 -18.15 6.77 -5.70
C MET A 407 -18.76 7.93 -4.88
N PRO A 408 -17.99 8.85 -4.25
CA PRO A 408 -18.58 9.94 -3.49
C PRO A 408 -19.54 10.79 -4.34
N THR A 409 -19.11 11.23 -5.53
CA THR A 409 -19.96 12.02 -6.44
C THR A 409 -21.17 11.23 -6.93
N TRP A 410 -20.95 9.99 -7.36
CA TRP A 410 -22.01 9.15 -7.94
C TRP A 410 -23.11 8.84 -6.93
N LEU A 411 -22.72 8.47 -5.71
CA LEU A 411 -23.67 8.16 -4.63
C LEU A 411 -24.43 9.42 -4.23
N HIS A 412 -23.84 10.60 -4.20
CA HIS A 412 -24.57 11.81 -3.81
C HIS A 412 -25.35 12.47 -4.95
N GLY A 413 -25.58 11.74 -6.05
CA GLY A 413 -26.45 12.16 -7.15
C GLY A 413 -25.77 13.07 -8.18
N GLY A 414 -24.45 13.24 -8.09
CA GLY A 414 -23.64 13.86 -9.12
C GLY A 414 -23.34 12.89 -10.28
N ASP A 415 -22.75 13.42 -11.33
CA ASP A 415 -22.32 12.63 -12.47
C ASP A 415 -21.03 11.86 -12.13
N PRO A 416 -21.02 10.51 -12.24
CA PRO A 416 -19.82 9.73 -11.97
C PRO A 416 -18.66 9.99 -12.93
N VAL A 417 -18.91 10.54 -14.13
CA VAL A 417 -17.88 10.71 -15.16
C VAL A 417 -17.11 12.01 -14.99
N ASP A 418 -17.69 13.05 -14.38
CA ASP A 418 -17.09 14.38 -14.28
C ASP A 418 -15.70 14.36 -13.63
N ARG A 419 -15.53 13.53 -12.61
CA ARG A 419 -14.25 13.38 -11.90
C ARG A 419 -13.17 12.64 -12.71
N LEU A 420 -13.58 11.85 -13.71
CA LEU A 420 -12.67 11.16 -14.64
C LEU A 420 -12.33 12.05 -15.85
N ALA A 421 -13.29 12.86 -16.31
CA ALA A 421 -13.18 13.82 -17.40
C ALA A 421 -12.69 15.19 -16.88
N PHE A 422 -11.51 15.21 -16.26
CA PHE A 422 -11.01 16.35 -15.50
C PHE A 422 -10.54 17.55 -16.35
N GLU A 423 -10.40 17.42 -17.68
CA GLU A 423 -9.74 18.43 -18.52
C GLU A 423 -10.47 19.78 -18.49
N ASP A 424 -11.80 19.79 -18.58
CA ASP A 424 -12.60 21.02 -18.58
C ASP A 424 -12.47 21.78 -17.25
N ALA A 425 -12.53 21.06 -16.12
CA ALA A 425 -12.32 21.64 -14.80
C ALA A 425 -10.89 22.18 -14.64
N LEU A 426 -9.89 21.44 -15.12
CA LEU A 426 -8.48 21.81 -15.05
C LEU A 426 -8.19 23.08 -15.84
N GLU A 427 -8.69 23.15 -17.08
CA GLU A 427 -8.52 24.32 -17.94
C GLU A 427 -9.25 25.54 -17.38
N SER A 428 -10.42 25.35 -16.75
CA SER A 428 -11.09 26.45 -16.05
C SER A 428 -10.26 26.99 -14.88
N VAL A 429 -9.70 26.11 -14.04
CA VAL A 429 -8.82 26.51 -12.92
C VAL A 429 -7.56 27.23 -13.43
N LYS A 430 -6.91 26.67 -14.45
CA LYS A 430 -5.74 27.31 -15.12
C LYS A 430 -6.08 28.70 -15.64
N LYS A 431 -7.24 28.84 -16.30
CA LYS A 431 -7.70 30.11 -16.84
C LYS A 431 -7.94 31.14 -15.73
N LYS A 432 -8.62 30.76 -14.64
CA LYS A 432 -8.85 31.66 -13.50
C LYS A 432 -7.54 32.16 -12.89
N TYR A 433 -6.57 31.26 -12.70
CA TYR A 433 -5.25 31.65 -12.22
C TYR A 433 -4.47 32.54 -13.22
N ALA A 434 -4.61 32.30 -14.52
CA ALA A 434 -3.97 33.13 -15.54
C ALA A 434 -4.60 34.54 -15.67
N GLU A 435 -5.90 34.67 -15.39
CA GLU A 435 -6.63 35.94 -15.37
C GLU A 435 -6.37 36.73 -14.07
N ASP A 436 -6.22 36.03 -12.95
CA ASP A 436 -5.90 36.59 -11.64
C ASP A 436 -4.90 35.70 -10.88
N GLU A 437 -3.66 36.16 -10.77
CA GLU A 437 -2.60 35.43 -10.06
C GLU A 437 -2.83 35.34 -8.53
N THR A 438 -3.82 36.05 -7.98
CA THR A 438 -4.22 35.97 -6.56
C THR A 438 -5.32 34.93 -6.31
N TYR A 439 -5.75 34.19 -7.34
CA TYR A 439 -6.85 33.24 -7.25
C TYR A 439 -6.71 32.23 -6.09
N PHE A 440 -5.52 31.66 -5.87
CA PHE A 440 -5.32 30.68 -4.80
C PHE A 440 -5.32 31.30 -3.39
N GLU A 441 -4.85 32.55 -3.28
CA GLU A 441 -4.94 33.36 -2.07
C GLU A 441 -6.40 33.69 -1.72
N GLU A 442 -7.22 34.00 -2.73
CA GLU A 442 -8.66 34.16 -2.54
C GLU A 442 -9.34 32.88 -2.06
N LEU A 443 -8.90 31.70 -2.56
CA LEU A 443 -9.36 30.41 -2.05
C LEU A 443 -8.95 30.18 -0.59
N ILE A 444 -7.75 30.60 -0.18
CA ILE A 444 -7.35 30.57 1.25
C ILE A 444 -8.33 31.41 2.08
N GLY A 445 -8.62 32.62 1.61
CA GLY A 445 -9.62 33.51 2.20
C GLY A 445 -11.01 32.86 2.32
N LYS A 446 -11.52 32.31 1.22
CA LYS A 446 -12.87 31.71 1.12
C LYS A 446 -13.02 30.46 1.98
N TYR A 447 -12.12 29.49 1.84
CA TYR A 447 -12.28 28.15 2.39
C TYR A 447 -11.70 27.96 3.79
N PHE A 448 -10.79 28.84 4.23
CA PHE A 448 -10.10 28.68 5.52
C PHE A 448 -10.28 29.88 6.45
N LEU A 449 -9.89 31.09 6.03
CA LEU A 449 -9.84 32.25 6.92
C LEU A 449 -11.24 32.80 7.26
N ASN A 450 -12.11 32.91 6.26
CA ASN A 450 -13.49 33.38 6.44
C ASN A 450 -14.48 32.24 6.72
N ASN A 451 -14.02 30.98 6.62
CA ASN A 451 -14.84 29.81 6.89
C ASN A 451 -14.89 29.51 8.39
N LYS A 452 -16.01 29.86 8.99
CA LYS A 452 -16.26 29.63 10.43
C LYS A 452 -16.64 28.19 10.78
N HIS A 453 -16.93 27.36 9.78
CA HIS A 453 -17.15 25.93 9.99
C HIS A 453 -15.79 25.22 10.12
N ARG A 454 -15.08 25.57 11.20
CA ARG A 454 -13.75 25.10 11.56
C ARG A 454 -13.80 24.40 12.90
N SER A 455 -13.15 23.24 13.00
CA SER A 455 -12.98 22.53 14.26
C SER A 455 -11.51 22.29 14.60
N THR A 456 -11.15 22.56 15.86
CA THR A 456 -9.87 22.13 16.44
C THR A 456 -10.11 20.90 17.30
N VAL A 457 -9.52 19.76 16.94
CA VAL A 457 -9.63 18.51 17.72
C VAL A 457 -8.28 18.16 18.32
N THR A 458 -8.24 17.92 19.62
CA THR A 458 -7.05 17.51 20.35
C THR A 458 -7.26 16.15 20.99
N LEU A 459 -6.30 15.24 20.80
CA LEU A 459 -6.17 14.00 21.56
C LEU A 459 -5.10 14.13 22.62
N GLU A 460 -5.49 13.93 23.88
CA GLU A 460 -4.59 13.92 25.03
C GLU A 460 -4.30 12.49 25.51
N PRO A 461 -3.03 12.15 25.77
CA PRO A 461 -2.68 10.85 26.32
C PRO A 461 -3.24 10.72 27.74
N ASP A 462 -3.99 9.64 28.01
CA ASP A 462 -4.45 9.31 29.36
C ASP A 462 -4.42 7.79 29.59
N PRO A 463 -3.49 7.27 30.43
CA PRO A 463 -3.37 5.84 30.70
C PRO A 463 -4.62 5.25 31.38
N GLN A 464 -5.50 6.09 31.95
CA GLN A 464 -6.76 5.64 32.54
C GLN A 464 -7.84 5.33 31.50
N VAL A 465 -7.69 5.73 30.23
CA VAL A 465 -8.69 5.46 29.18
C VAL A 465 -8.88 3.96 28.99
N LYS A 466 -7.77 3.22 28.88
CA LYS A 466 -7.80 1.75 28.76
C LYS A 466 -8.47 1.11 29.97
N VAL A 467 -8.03 1.48 31.17
CA VAL A 467 -8.53 0.93 32.44
C VAL A 467 -10.03 1.17 32.57
N LYS A 468 -10.51 2.39 32.26
CA LYS A 468 -11.95 2.72 32.32
C LYS A 468 -12.76 1.95 31.29
N ARG A 469 -12.24 1.78 30.07
CA ARG A 469 -12.91 1.01 29.01
C ARG A 469 -13.02 -0.47 29.38
N GLU A 470 -11.93 -1.07 29.85
CA GLU A 470 -11.90 -2.46 30.31
C GLU A 470 -12.80 -2.67 31.53
N ALA A 471 -12.83 -1.72 32.48
CA ALA A 471 -13.74 -1.76 33.63
C ALA A 471 -15.20 -1.67 33.19
N ALA A 472 -15.56 -0.76 32.27
CA ALA A 472 -16.92 -0.63 31.76
C ALA A 472 -17.38 -1.89 30.99
N GLU A 473 -16.48 -2.49 30.20
CA GLU A 473 -16.73 -3.77 29.53
C GLU A 473 -16.97 -4.89 30.55
N THR A 474 -16.11 -4.97 31.57
CA THR A 474 -16.23 -5.95 32.67
C THR A 474 -17.53 -5.78 33.44
N ASP A 475 -17.86 -4.56 33.85
CA ASP A 475 -19.09 -4.25 34.60
C ASP A 475 -20.35 -4.61 33.79
N ARG A 476 -20.32 -4.34 32.47
CA ARG A 476 -21.41 -4.72 31.56
C ARG A 476 -21.56 -6.24 31.50
N LEU A 477 -20.47 -6.98 31.30
CA LEU A 477 -20.46 -8.45 31.25
C LEU A 477 -20.89 -9.06 32.59
N GLU A 478 -20.44 -8.52 33.72
CA GLU A 478 -20.87 -8.97 35.05
C GLU A 478 -22.36 -8.72 35.30
N THR A 479 -22.88 -7.57 34.87
CA THR A 479 -24.30 -7.24 35.00
C THR A 479 -25.16 -8.24 34.23
N VAL A 480 -24.77 -8.54 32.98
CA VAL A 480 -25.40 -9.55 32.15
C VAL A 480 -25.28 -10.93 32.79
N ARG A 481 -24.08 -11.32 33.25
CA ARG A 481 -23.81 -12.60 33.90
C ARG A 481 -24.64 -12.80 35.17
N LYS A 482 -24.87 -11.76 35.97
CA LYS A 482 -25.72 -11.77 37.19
C LYS A 482 -27.20 -11.91 36.87
N ALA A 483 -27.64 -11.43 35.71
CA ALA A 483 -29.01 -11.60 35.24
C ALA A 483 -29.28 -13.00 34.65
N MET A 484 -28.22 -13.75 34.30
CA MET A 484 -28.31 -15.09 33.71
C MET A 484 -28.41 -16.21 34.75
N GLY A 485 -29.38 -17.12 34.57
CA GLY A 485 -29.44 -18.40 35.25
C GLY A 485 -28.65 -19.51 34.55
N ASP A 486 -28.54 -20.67 35.20
CA ASP A 486 -27.78 -21.83 34.68
C ASP A 486 -28.20 -22.25 33.26
N HIS A 487 -29.49 -22.13 32.94
CA HIS A 487 -30.03 -22.48 31.63
C HIS A 487 -29.50 -21.55 30.52
N GLU A 488 -29.40 -20.25 30.77
CA GLU A 488 -28.92 -19.28 29.76
C GLU A 488 -27.41 -19.44 29.52
N LEU A 489 -26.65 -19.73 30.57
CA LEU A 489 -25.23 -20.04 30.44
C LEU A 489 -25.00 -21.33 29.65
N GLU A 490 -25.80 -22.36 29.92
CA GLU A 490 -25.75 -23.61 29.17
C GLU A 490 -26.05 -23.38 27.67
N LEU A 491 -26.98 -22.48 27.34
CA LEU A 491 -27.25 -22.10 25.95
C LEU A 491 -26.04 -21.40 25.31
N ILE A 492 -25.34 -20.53 26.03
CA ILE A 492 -24.14 -19.86 25.52
C ILE A 492 -23.01 -20.87 25.31
N ILE A 493 -22.74 -21.73 26.28
CA ILE A 493 -21.71 -22.79 26.19
C ILE A 493 -21.98 -23.68 24.97
N ASN A 494 -23.23 -24.13 24.81
CA ASN A 494 -23.62 -24.95 23.67
C ASN A 494 -23.51 -24.20 22.33
N ASN A 495 -23.84 -22.91 22.30
CA ASN A 495 -23.71 -22.08 21.10
C ASN A 495 -22.24 -21.90 20.70
N VAL A 496 -21.36 -21.64 21.66
CA VAL A 496 -19.90 -21.54 21.43
C VAL A 496 -19.37 -22.87 20.90
N GLY A 497 -19.72 -23.99 21.54
CA GLY A 497 -19.32 -25.32 21.07
C GLY A 497 -19.82 -25.63 19.65
N GLU A 498 -21.02 -25.16 19.29
CA GLU A 498 -21.54 -25.29 17.92
C GLU A 498 -20.81 -24.38 16.92
N LEU A 499 -20.49 -23.14 17.29
CA LEU A 499 -19.68 -22.23 16.46
C LEU A 499 -18.28 -22.84 16.20
N GLU A 500 -17.59 -23.29 17.25
CA GLU A 500 -16.30 -23.96 17.15
C GLU A 500 -16.38 -25.22 16.27
N ARG A 501 -17.40 -26.06 16.49
CA ARG A 501 -17.63 -27.26 15.66
C ARG A 501 -17.82 -26.91 14.20
N ARG A 502 -18.62 -25.88 13.87
CA ARG A 502 -18.84 -25.44 12.48
C ARG A 502 -17.56 -24.89 11.85
N GLN A 503 -16.80 -24.08 12.57
CA GLN A 503 -15.52 -23.55 12.09
C GLN A 503 -14.52 -24.67 11.78
N GLN A 504 -14.42 -25.67 12.67
CA GLN A 504 -13.48 -26.78 12.54
C GLN A 504 -13.94 -27.89 11.57
N THR A 505 -15.23 -28.00 11.29
CA THR A 505 -15.76 -29.00 10.33
C THR A 505 -15.45 -28.53 8.91
N PRO A 506 -14.62 -29.24 8.12
CA PRO A 506 -14.34 -28.85 6.73
C PRO A 506 -15.61 -28.81 5.88
N ASP A 507 -15.66 -27.93 4.89
CA ASP A 507 -16.71 -27.96 3.89
C ASP A 507 -16.67 -29.28 3.11
N THR A 508 -17.85 -29.74 2.64
CA THR A 508 -17.91 -31.00 1.90
C THR A 508 -17.23 -30.83 0.53
N PRO A 509 -16.61 -31.89 -0.04
CA PRO A 509 -16.06 -31.82 -1.39
C PRO A 509 -17.10 -31.42 -2.45
N GLU A 510 -18.37 -31.78 -2.26
CA GLU A 510 -19.47 -31.40 -3.15
C GLU A 510 -19.76 -29.90 -3.10
N ASP A 511 -19.75 -29.28 -1.91
CA ASP A 511 -19.96 -27.84 -1.78
C ASP A 511 -18.75 -27.05 -2.25
N LEU A 512 -17.53 -27.51 -1.96
CA LEU A 512 -16.30 -26.91 -2.46
C LEU A 512 -16.23 -26.92 -4.00
N ALA A 513 -16.77 -27.96 -4.65
CA ALA A 513 -16.82 -28.05 -6.10
C ALA A 513 -17.81 -27.07 -6.76
N LYS A 514 -18.68 -26.40 -5.99
CA LYS A 514 -19.58 -25.36 -6.50
C LYS A 514 -18.87 -24.03 -6.72
N ILE A 515 -17.77 -23.77 -6.01
CA ILE A 515 -16.96 -22.56 -6.24
C ILE A 515 -16.31 -22.68 -7.61
N PRO A 516 -16.50 -21.68 -8.50
CA PRO A 516 -15.83 -21.69 -9.78
C PRO A 516 -14.33 -21.60 -9.56
N SER A 517 -13.58 -22.42 -10.27
CA SER A 517 -12.12 -22.40 -10.27
C SER A 517 -11.63 -22.45 -11.70
N LEU A 518 -10.43 -21.91 -11.92
CA LEU A 518 -9.73 -22.09 -13.18
C LEU A 518 -9.22 -23.53 -13.28
N SER A 519 -9.06 -23.98 -14.52
CA SER A 519 -8.26 -25.16 -14.84
C SER A 519 -6.92 -24.72 -15.44
N LEU A 520 -5.95 -25.63 -15.52
CA LEU A 520 -4.70 -25.36 -16.24
C LEU A 520 -4.91 -25.05 -17.74
N ALA A 521 -6.08 -25.38 -18.31
CA ALA A 521 -6.41 -25.02 -19.69
C ALA A 521 -6.75 -23.53 -19.85
N ASP A 522 -7.16 -22.86 -18.77
CA ASP A 522 -7.50 -21.43 -18.74
C ASP A 522 -6.26 -20.55 -18.53
N ILE A 523 -5.10 -21.15 -18.27
CA ILE A 523 -3.83 -20.48 -18.03
C ILE A 523 -3.05 -20.37 -19.33
N ASP A 524 -2.61 -19.16 -19.66
CA ASP A 524 -1.75 -18.97 -20.84
C ASP A 524 -0.43 -19.72 -20.63
N ARG A 525 -0.06 -20.58 -21.59
CA ARG A 525 1.20 -21.34 -21.50
C ARG A 525 2.41 -20.50 -21.85
N LYS A 526 2.22 -19.34 -22.48
CA LYS A 526 3.30 -18.46 -22.91
C LYS A 526 3.44 -17.26 -21.98
N ILE A 527 4.68 -16.84 -21.80
CA ILE A 527 4.96 -15.56 -21.17
C ILE A 527 4.49 -14.41 -22.08
N LYS A 528 4.13 -13.29 -21.47
CA LYS A 528 3.99 -12.00 -22.18
C LYS A 528 5.37 -11.31 -22.22
N PRO A 529 6.03 -11.22 -23.39
CA PRO A 529 7.29 -10.48 -23.53
C PRO A 529 7.02 -8.98 -23.43
N VAL A 530 8.02 -8.23 -22.96
CA VAL A 530 7.99 -6.75 -22.97
C VAL A 530 8.86 -6.31 -24.14
N PRO A 531 8.36 -5.50 -25.09
CA PRO A 531 9.16 -5.00 -26.20
C PRO A 531 10.41 -4.29 -25.69
N GLN A 532 11.58 -4.63 -26.24
CA GLN A 532 12.86 -3.98 -25.94
C GLN A 532 13.66 -3.85 -27.22
N GLU A 533 14.10 -2.63 -27.51
CA GLU A 533 15.11 -2.33 -28.54
C GLU A 533 16.40 -1.89 -27.83
N GLU A 534 17.52 -2.53 -28.16
CA GLU A 534 18.84 -2.16 -27.66
C GLU A 534 19.52 -1.22 -28.64
N LEU A 535 19.83 -0.02 -28.16
CA LEU A 535 20.47 1.06 -28.90
C LEU A 535 21.75 1.47 -28.19
N VAL A 536 22.60 2.25 -28.88
CA VAL A 536 23.84 2.79 -28.31
C VAL A 536 23.98 4.26 -28.69
N ALA A 537 24.32 5.10 -27.72
CA ALA A 537 24.65 6.51 -27.91
C ALA A 537 25.92 6.86 -27.15
N HIS A 538 26.93 7.40 -27.84
CA HIS A 538 28.23 7.77 -27.23
C HIS A 538 28.83 6.66 -26.33
N ASP A 539 28.78 5.41 -26.81
CA ASP A 539 29.24 4.19 -26.12
C ASP A 539 28.42 3.78 -24.88
N ALA A 540 27.32 4.47 -24.56
CA ALA A 540 26.37 4.09 -23.53
C ALA A 540 25.16 3.33 -24.13
N PRO A 541 24.73 2.20 -23.53
CA PRO A 541 23.54 1.49 -23.96
C PRO A 541 22.26 2.26 -23.62
N ILE A 542 21.29 2.18 -24.52
CA ILE A 542 19.92 2.66 -24.34
C ILE A 542 18.99 1.47 -24.52
N LEU A 543 18.19 1.17 -23.50
CA LEU A 543 17.10 0.21 -23.57
C LEU A 543 15.81 0.99 -23.84
N TYR A 544 15.19 0.74 -24.99
CA TYR A 544 13.96 1.43 -25.39
C TYR A 544 12.77 0.46 -25.40
N HIS A 545 11.66 0.89 -24.80
CA HIS A 545 10.42 0.14 -24.70
C HIS A 545 9.26 0.93 -25.34
N ASP A 546 8.78 0.46 -26.50
CA ASP A 546 7.59 1.01 -27.17
C ASP A 546 6.33 0.48 -26.47
N LEU A 547 5.82 1.28 -25.53
CA LEU A 547 4.62 0.98 -24.73
C LEU A 547 3.70 2.20 -24.68
N PRO A 548 2.37 2.01 -24.57
CA PRO A 548 1.42 3.11 -24.47
C PRO A 548 1.55 3.80 -23.12
N THR A 549 2.13 5.00 -23.11
CA THR A 549 2.46 5.79 -21.92
C THR A 549 1.58 7.02 -21.73
N SER A 550 0.58 7.21 -22.59
CA SER A 550 -0.30 8.39 -22.62
C SER A 550 0.48 9.70 -22.76
N GLY A 551 1.53 9.71 -23.59
CA GLY A 551 2.36 10.90 -23.84
C GLY A 551 3.30 11.29 -22.68
N ILE A 552 3.65 10.33 -21.83
CA ILE A 552 4.61 10.48 -20.73
C ILE A 552 5.91 9.75 -21.07
N ALA A 553 7.03 10.46 -21.06
CA ALA A 553 8.35 9.85 -21.16
C ALA A 553 8.83 9.42 -19.78
N TYR A 554 9.08 8.11 -19.59
CA TYR A 554 9.78 7.58 -18.42
C TYR A 554 11.25 7.33 -18.78
N VAL A 555 12.16 7.91 -18.00
CA VAL A 555 13.59 7.92 -18.27
C VAL A 555 14.35 7.51 -17.02
N ASP A 556 15.08 6.40 -17.07
CA ASP A 556 15.97 5.97 -15.99
C ASP A 556 17.43 6.05 -16.46
N LEU A 557 18.25 6.85 -15.78
CA LEU A 557 19.69 6.88 -15.97
C LEU A 557 20.34 6.02 -14.88
N GLY A 558 20.86 4.86 -15.27
CA GLY A 558 21.53 3.92 -14.37
C GLY A 558 23.03 4.15 -14.36
N PHE A 559 23.62 4.31 -13.19
CA PHE A 559 25.07 4.41 -12.98
C PHE A 559 25.58 3.21 -12.20
N ASN A 560 26.58 2.52 -12.74
CA ASN A 560 27.09 1.28 -12.18
C ASN A 560 27.85 1.54 -10.87
N LEU A 561 27.30 1.03 -9.76
CA LEU A 561 27.86 1.16 -8.42
C LEU A 561 29.18 0.43 -8.25
N ARG A 562 29.52 -0.54 -9.13
CA ARG A 562 30.85 -1.16 -9.15
C ARG A 562 31.95 -0.15 -9.48
N SER A 563 31.64 1.08 -9.85
CA SER A 563 32.61 2.18 -9.93
C SER A 563 33.11 2.66 -8.56
N LEU A 564 32.40 2.32 -7.47
CA LEU A 564 32.67 2.80 -6.13
C LEU A 564 33.45 1.79 -5.27
N PRO A 565 34.52 2.22 -4.58
CA PRO A 565 35.12 1.45 -3.49
C PRO A 565 34.13 1.16 -2.37
N THR A 566 34.35 0.04 -1.64
CA THR A 566 33.50 -0.42 -0.52
C THR A 566 33.08 0.68 0.45
N LYS A 567 34.01 1.56 0.86
CA LYS A 567 33.74 2.62 1.85
C LYS A 567 32.66 3.63 1.43
N TYR A 568 32.32 3.69 0.15
CA TYR A 568 31.33 4.62 -0.39
C TYR A 568 29.93 4.03 -0.56
N LEU A 569 29.76 2.71 -0.44
CA LEU A 569 28.44 2.08 -0.57
C LEU A 569 27.43 2.65 0.44
N PRO A 570 27.75 2.83 1.73
CA PRO A 570 26.79 3.38 2.69
C PRO A 570 26.32 4.82 2.38
N TYR A 571 27.08 5.56 1.56
CA TYR A 571 26.70 6.91 1.13
C TYR A 571 25.70 6.91 -0.04
N VAL A 572 25.57 5.83 -0.81
CA VAL A 572 24.80 5.81 -2.07
C VAL A 572 23.36 6.33 -1.93
N PRO A 573 22.55 5.92 -0.92
CA PRO A 573 21.20 6.45 -0.77
C PRO A 573 21.17 7.95 -0.48
N LEU A 574 22.13 8.46 0.31
CA LEU A 574 22.26 9.89 0.58
C LEU A 574 22.74 10.64 -0.65
N PHE A 575 23.70 10.09 -1.39
CA PHE A 575 24.21 10.68 -2.63
C PHE A 575 23.11 10.80 -3.69
N GLY A 576 22.25 9.78 -3.86
CA GLY A 576 21.09 9.91 -4.73
C GLY A 576 20.18 11.08 -4.34
N ARG A 577 19.95 11.27 -3.04
CA ARG A 577 19.20 12.43 -2.52
C ARG A 577 19.92 13.77 -2.75
N THR A 578 21.25 13.81 -2.72
CA THR A 578 21.97 15.08 -2.92
C THR A 578 21.73 15.66 -4.30
N LEU A 579 21.62 14.80 -5.33
CA LEU A 579 21.34 15.20 -6.71
C LEU A 579 20.02 15.98 -6.81
N THR A 580 18.98 15.61 -6.06
CA THR A 580 17.65 16.23 -6.19
C THR A 580 17.29 17.18 -5.04
N GLN A 581 18.12 17.29 -3.99
CA GLN A 581 17.74 18.00 -2.76
C GLN A 581 18.81 18.94 -2.16
N MET A 582 19.95 19.16 -2.83
CA MET A 582 20.97 20.14 -2.38
C MET A 582 21.00 21.44 -3.19
N GLY A 583 20.44 21.45 -4.41
CA GLY A 583 20.56 22.54 -5.35
C GLY A 583 21.76 22.38 -6.30
N THR A 584 21.93 23.35 -7.18
CA THR A 584 22.95 23.40 -8.23
C THR A 584 23.83 24.63 -8.07
N GLU A 585 24.77 24.86 -8.99
CA GLU A 585 25.54 26.10 -9.05
C GLU A 585 24.67 27.35 -9.27
N SER A 586 23.51 27.20 -9.90
CA SER A 586 22.59 28.30 -10.24
C SER A 586 21.36 28.39 -9.33
N GLU A 587 20.98 27.31 -8.64
CA GLU A 587 19.72 27.21 -7.89
C GLU A 587 19.95 26.65 -6.49
N ASP A 588 19.25 27.17 -5.49
CA ASP A 588 19.17 26.48 -4.20
C ASP A 588 18.24 25.26 -4.28
N PHE A 589 18.15 24.50 -3.19
CA PHE A 589 17.33 23.28 -3.18
C PHE A 589 15.83 23.55 -3.31
N VAL A 590 15.34 24.73 -2.91
CA VAL A 590 13.92 25.09 -3.02
C VAL A 590 13.60 25.36 -4.48
N LYS A 591 14.40 26.20 -5.15
CA LYS A 591 14.23 26.52 -6.58
C LYS A 591 14.39 25.28 -7.45
N LEU A 592 15.34 24.39 -7.15
CA LEU A 592 15.46 23.11 -7.84
C LEU A 592 14.21 22.23 -7.67
N GLN A 593 13.67 22.10 -6.45
CA GLN A 593 12.45 21.31 -6.23
C GLN A 593 11.23 21.91 -6.93
N GLN A 594 11.10 23.24 -6.92
CA GLN A 594 10.06 23.95 -7.66
C GLN A 594 10.20 23.72 -9.17
N ARG A 595 11.41 23.82 -9.72
CA ARG A 595 11.70 23.56 -11.14
C ARG A 595 11.39 22.12 -11.55
N ILE A 596 11.74 21.14 -10.72
CA ILE A 596 11.35 19.73 -10.91
C ILE A 596 9.83 19.61 -10.94
N GLY A 597 9.14 20.12 -9.92
CA GLY A 597 7.68 20.01 -9.82
C GLY A 597 6.90 20.79 -10.88
N ALA A 598 7.45 21.89 -11.39
CA ALA A 598 6.81 22.76 -12.38
C ALA A 598 6.95 22.28 -13.83
N ASN A 599 7.91 21.40 -14.11
CA ASN A 599 8.23 21.02 -15.49
C ASN A 599 8.40 19.51 -15.69
N THR A 600 8.18 18.69 -14.66
CA THR A 600 8.29 17.24 -14.74
C THR A 600 7.20 16.59 -13.88
N GLY A 601 6.98 15.30 -14.02
CA GLY A 601 6.20 14.49 -13.08
C GLY A 601 6.98 14.04 -11.85
N GLY A 602 8.21 14.52 -11.68
CA GLY A 602 9.11 14.18 -10.60
C GLY A 602 10.38 13.47 -11.06
N ILE A 603 11.44 13.67 -10.28
CA ILE A 603 12.73 12.99 -10.44
C ILE A 603 13.10 12.37 -9.09
N GLY A 604 13.29 11.05 -9.07
CA GLY A 604 13.63 10.29 -7.87
C GLY A 604 14.87 9.44 -8.08
N THR A 605 15.35 8.83 -7.00
CA THR A 605 16.47 7.89 -7.05
C THR A 605 16.11 6.56 -6.43
N THR A 606 16.57 5.46 -7.03
CA THR A 606 16.50 4.13 -6.44
C THR A 606 17.81 3.38 -6.68
N SER A 607 18.13 2.42 -5.84
CA SER A 607 19.28 1.53 -6.03
C SER A 607 18.79 0.12 -6.33
N MET A 608 19.51 -0.57 -7.20
CA MET A 608 19.28 -1.98 -7.51
C MET A 608 20.57 -2.74 -7.24
N THR A 609 20.46 -3.87 -6.57
CA THR A 609 21.53 -4.87 -6.42
C THR A 609 20.94 -6.24 -6.65
N SER A 610 21.57 -7.05 -7.48
CA SER A 610 21.20 -8.46 -7.64
C SER A 610 22.38 -9.25 -8.20
N LYS A 611 22.38 -10.56 -7.96
CA LYS A 611 23.36 -11.45 -8.58
C LYS A 611 22.99 -11.69 -10.05
N VAL A 612 23.99 -11.72 -10.91
CA VAL A 612 23.81 -12.01 -12.35
C VAL A 612 23.60 -13.52 -12.54
N VAL A 613 22.72 -13.91 -13.47
CA VAL A 613 22.21 -15.29 -13.66
C VAL A 613 22.65 -15.88 -15.02
N THR A 614 23.75 -15.42 -15.62
CA THR A 614 24.20 -15.92 -16.93
C THR A 614 24.47 -17.43 -16.92
N SER A 615 24.25 -18.12 -18.03
CA SER A 615 24.30 -19.59 -18.09
C SER A 615 25.68 -20.19 -17.77
N GLU A 616 25.65 -21.25 -16.96
CA GLU A 616 26.65 -22.28 -16.63
C GLU A 616 27.94 -21.92 -15.86
N GLU A 617 28.42 -20.68 -15.85
CA GLU A 617 29.57 -20.29 -14.99
C GLU A 617 29.41 -18.86 -14.43
N THR A 618 28.48 -18.66 -13.48
CA THR A 618 28.41 -17.40 -12.70
C THR A 618 29.39 -17.45 -11.54
N ASN A 619 30.28 -16.47 -11.45
CA ASN A 619 31.12 -16.25 -10.27
C ASN A 619 30.26 -15.72 -9.12
N ALA A 620 30.61 -16.05 -7.87
CA ALA A 620 29.92 -15.54 -6.69
C ALA A 620 29.95 -13.99 -6.59
N ASP A 621 30.94 -13.37 -7.24
CA ASP A 621 31.13 -11.92 -7.28
C ASP A 621 30.32 -11.19 -8.38
N ASP A 622 29.65 -11.91 -9.29
CA ASP A 622 28.94 -11.31 -10.43
C ASP A 622 27.68 -10.57 -9.96
N THR A 623 27.83 -9.26 -9.76
CA THR A 623 26.81 -8.40 -9.15
C THR A 623 26.40 -7.29 -10.10
N ALA A 624 25.12 -7.25 -10.46
CA ALA A 624 24.50 -6.08 -11.06
C ALA A 624 24.15 -5.09 -9.93
N ALA A 625 24.84 -3.95 -9.87
CA ALA A 625 24.59 -2.92 -8.88
C ALA A 625 24.55 -1.54 -9.51
N TYR A 626 23.42 -0.84 -9.38
CA TYR A 626 23.16 0.42 -10.05
C TYR A 626 22.44 1.42 -9.13
N LEU A 627 22.83 2.69 -9.24
CA LEU A 627 22.00 3.82 -8.79
C LEU A 627 21.25 4.35 -10.01
N PHE A 628 19.93 4.35 -9.94
CA PHE A 628 19.07 4.91 -10.97
C PHE A 628 18.57 6.28 -10.56
N LEU A 629 18.73 7.25 -11.45
CA LEU A 629 18.02 8.53 -11.45
C LEU A 629 16.83 8.40 -12.39
N ARG A 630 15.62 8.36 -11.82
CA ARG A 630 14.37 8.07 -12.51
C ARG A 630 13.57 9.35 -12.68
N GLY A 631 13.41 9.81 -13.90
CA GLY A 631 12.65 10.99 -14.25
C GLY A 631 11.43 10.63 -15.11
N LYS A 632 10.37 11.42 -14.98
CA LYS A 632 9.19 11.32 -15.84
C LYS A 632 8.66 12.69 -16.18
N ALA A 633 8.17 12.89 -17.40
CA ALA A 633 7.62 14.17 -17.85
C ALA A 633 6.66 13.97 -19.04
N MET A 634 5.75 14.91 -19.25
CA MET A 634 4.98 14.96 -20.49
C MET A 634 5.95 15.18 -21.67
N VAL A 635 5.64 14.64 -22.85
CA VAL A 635 6.52 14.72 -24.03
C VAL A 635 6.94 16.16 -24.36
N HIS A 636 6.03 17.12 -24.24
CA HIS A 636 6.33 18.54 -24.50
C HIS A 636 7.26 19.19 -23.46
N GLN A 637 7.48 18.54 -22.31
CA GLN A 637 8.38 18.99 -21.24
C GLN A 637 9.70 18.21 -21.18
N THR A 638 9.91 17.25 -22.10
CA THR A 638 11.12 16.39 -22.09
C THR A 638 12.43 17.16 -22.20
N GLY A 639 12.45 18.31 -22.87
CA GLY A 639 13.62 19.18 -22.93
C GLY A 639 14.02 19.69 -21.55
N GLU A 640 13.06 20.15 -20.75
CA GLU A 640 13.30 20.63 -19.39
C GLU A 640 13.69 19.50 -18.45
N LEU A 641 13.10 18.31 -18.61
CA LEU A 641 13.55 17.11 -17.90
C LEU A 641 15.04 16.84 -18.17
N VAL A 642 15.46 16.87 -19.43
CA VAL A 642 16.86 16.66 -19.83
C VAL A 642 17.77 17.74 -19.26
N ASP A 643 17.35 19.00 -19.27
CA ASP A 643 18.14 20.12 -18.73
C ASP A 643 18.28 20.03 -17.21
N ILE A 644 17.23 19.62 -16.50
CA ILE A 644 17.30 19.37 -15.05
C ILE A 644 18.25 18.20 -14.77
N LEU A 645 18.11 17.07 -15.49
CA LEU A 645 18.99 15.91 -15.34
C LEU A 645 20.46 16.29 -15.58
N ARG A 646 20.73 17.09 -16.60
CA ARG A 646 22.06 17.67 -16.89
C ARG A 646 22.58 18.48 -15.71
N ASP A 647 21.78 19.42 -15.20
CA ASP A 647 22.21 20.32 -14.13
C ASP A 647 22.47 19.56 -12.81
N ILE A 648 21.62 18.61 -12.44
CA ILE A 648 21.82 17.84 -11.20
C ILE A 648 22.96 16.82 -11.31
N LEU A 649 23.26 16.33 -12.53
CA LEU A 649 24.40 15.45 -12.74
C LEU A 649 25.73 16.19 -12.85
N LEU A 650 25.75 17.41 -13.41
CA LEU A 650 27.00 18.11 -13.73
C LEU A 650 27.31 19.31 -12.84
N LYS A 651 26.29 19.94 -12.25
CA LYS A 651 26.40 21.21 -11.52
C LYS A 651 25.84 21.15 -10.10
N VAL A 652 25.64 19.95 -9.53
CA VAL A 652 25.14 19.81 -8.16
C VAL A 652 26.11 20.45 -7.15
N LYS A 653 25.56 21.23 -6.20
CA LYS A 653 26.34 21.90 -5.17
C LYS A 653 26.35 21.08 -3.87
N LEU A 654 27.43 20.31 -3.68
CA LEU A 654 27.55 19.36 -2.57
C LEU A 654 28.06 19.97 -1.24
N ASP A 655 28.38 21.26 -1.19
CA ASP A 655 29.05 21.91 -0.03
C ASP A 655 28.08 22.48 1.03
N ASN A 656 26.76 22.31 0.86
CA ASN A 656 25.76 22.73 1.84
C ASN A 656 25.67 21.75 3.02
N ARG A 657 26.52 21.99 4.03
CA ARG A 657 26.62 21.18 5.26
C ARG A 657 25.29 20.98 5.98
N ASP A 658 24.56 22.07 6.21
CA ASP A 658 23.38 22.02 7.08
C ASP A 658 22.25 21.24 6.40
N ARG A 659 22.08 21.43 5.08
CA ARG A 659 21.12 20.64 4.30
C ARG A 659 21.49 19.16 4.26
N PHE A 660 22.77 18.83 4.05
CA PHE A 660 23.20 17.43 4.08
C PHE A 660 23.02 16.79 5.47
N LYS A 661 23.34 17.53 6.54
CA LYS A 661 23.10 17.11 7.93
C LYS A 661 21.62 16.79 8.18
N GLN A 662 20.72 17.66 7.70
CA GLN A 662 19.28 17.43 7.80
C GLN A 662 18.87 16.13 7.09
N MET A 663 19.38 15.87 5.89
CA MET A 663 19.10 14.60 5.19
C MET A 663 19.57 13.38 5.98
N VAL A 664 20.75 13.44 6.61
CA VAL A 664 21.28 12.36 7.46
C VAL A 664 20.39 12.14 8.68
N LEU A 665 19.96 13.21 9.35
CA LEU A 665 19.04 13.14 10.48
C LEU A 665 17.70 12.50 10.09
N GLU A 666 17.10 12.94 8.98
CA GLU A 666 15.86 12.38 8.44
C GLU A 666 16.02 10.89 8.08
N SER A 667 17.13 10.52 7.42
CA SER A 667 17.43 9.13 7.04
C SER A 667 17.65 8.24 8.27
N LYS A 668 18.34 8.74 9.29
CA LYS A 668 18.55 8.05 10.57
C LYS A 668 17.20 7.83 11.28
N ALA A 669 16.42 8.89 11.48
CA ALA A 669 15.14 8.83 12.17
C ALA A 669 14.17 7.85 11.48
N ARG A 670 14.09 7.89 10.14
CA ARG A 670 13.25 6.96 9.36
C ARG A 670 13.66 5.50 9.55
N LYS A 671 14.96 5.21 9.62
CA LYS A 671 15.46 3.84 9.86
C LYS A 671 15.21 3.37 11.29
N GLU A 672 15.43 4.23 12.28
CA GLU A 672 15.16 3.91 13.69
C GLU A 672 13.66 3.62 13.91
N ALA A 673 12.77 4.45 13.37
CA ALA A 673 11.33 4.19 13.40
C ALA A 673 10.96 2.90 12.64
N GLY A 674 11.59 2.67 11.49
CA GLY A 674 11.37 1.49 10.66
C GLY A 674 11.74 0.16 11.32
N LEU A 675 12.70 0.13 12.25
CA LEU A 675 13.05 -1.09 12.99
C LEU A 675 11.89 -1.59 13.86
N SER A 676 11.10 -0.69 14.44
CA SER A 676 9.96 -1.04 15.28
C SER A 676 8.71 -1.36 14.46
N SER A 677 8.47 -0.66 13.36
CA SER A 677 7.26 -0.85 12.53
C SER A 677 7.41 -1.94 11.46
N SER A 678 8.64 -2.19 11.00
CA SER A 678 8.97 -3.03 9.85
C SER A 678 10.36 -3.70 9.95
N GLY A 679 10.74 -4.13 11.17
CA GLY A 679 12.04 -4.74 11.46
C GLY A 679 12.37 -5.99 10.62
N GLN A 680 11.37 -6.66 10.05
CA GLN A 680 11.57 -7.80 9.15
C GLN A 680 12.42 -7.45 7.93
N MET A 681 12.34 -6.23 7.41
CA MET A 681 13.16 -5.81 6.26
C MET A 681 14.64 -5.70 6.64
N ALA A 682 14.93 -5.23 7.85
CA ALA A 682 16.29 -5.19 8.38
C ALA A 682 16.84 -6.61 8.59
N VAL A 683 16.02 -7.51 9.11
CA VAL A 683 16.36 -8.94 9.29
C VAL A 683 16.65 -9.62 7.95
N ILE A 684 15.79 -9.47 6.93
CA ILE A 684 16.01 -10.03 5.59
C ILE A 684 17.33 -9.51 5.00
N SER A 685 17.54 -8.19 5.04
CA SER A 685 18.76 -7.58 4.51
C SER A 685 20.01 -8.09 5.23
N ARG A 686 19.96 -8.22 6.56
CA ARG A 686 21.08 -8.74 7.35
C ARG A 686 21.39 -10.20 7.01
N LEU A 687 20.37 -11.03 6.85
CA LEU A 687 20.53 -12.44 6.49
C LEU A 687 21.08 -12.62 5.07
N GLY A 688 20.56 -11.88 4.09
CA GLY A 688 21.03 -11.95 2.70
C GLY A 688 22.51 -11.63 2.56
N ALA A 689 23.02 -10.70 3.37
CA ALA A 689 24.42 -10.27 3.36
C ALA A 689 25.45 -11.38 3.66
N HIS A 690 25.02 -12.55 4.14
CA HIS A 690 25.89 -13.72 4.31
C HIS A 690 26.17 -14.50 3.02
N TYR A 691 25.32 -14.37 2.00
CA TYR A 691 25.26 -15.33 0.89
C TYR A 691 25.67 -14.77 -0.46
N ALA A 692 25.42 -13.47 -0.72
CA ALA A 692 25.83 -12.84 -1.97
C ALA A 692 26.41 -11.44 -1.79
N THR A 693 27.39 -11.11 -2.63
CA THR A 693 28.00 -9.78 -2.71
C THR A 693 26.95 -8.68 -2.98
N ALA A 694 25.95 -8.99 -3.80
CA ALA A 694 24.82 -8.10 -4.10
C ALA A 694 24.00 -7.78 -2.83
N ASP A 695 23.63 -8.79 -2.06
CA ASP A 695 22.84 -8.63 -0.84
C ASP A 695 23.64 -7.94 0.27
N TRP A 696 24.93 -8.25 0.38
CA TRP A 696 25.82 -7.52 1.27
C TRP A 696 25.89 -6.03 0.91
N ALA A 697 26.01 -5.68 -0.37
CA ALA A 697 26.02 -4.29 -0.79
C ALA A 697 24.68 -3.60 -0.49
N SER A 698 23.56 -4.31 -0.66
CA SER A 698 22.24 -3.85 -0.25
C SER A 698 22.18 -3.55 1.25
N GLU A 699 22.77 -4.40 2.10
CA GLU A 699 22.83 -4.21 3.56
C GLU A 699 23.66 -3.00 3.96
N GLN A 700 24.78 -2.73 3.27
CA GLN A 700 25.58 -1.53 3.47
C GLN A 700 24.81 -0.24 3.11
N MET A 701 23.91 -0.30 2.12
CA MET A 701 23.11 0.85 1.67
C MET A 701 21.81 1.03 2.46
N SER A 702 21.17 -0.04 2.89
CA SER A 702 19.78 0.01 3.36
C SER A 702 19.53 -0.69 4.69
N GLY A 703 20.42 -1.59 5.11
CA GLY A 703 20.26 -2.43 6.30
C GLY A 703 20.76 -1.80 7.59
N ILE A 704 21.11 -2.66 8.55
CA ILE A 704 21.53 -2.29 9.90
C ILE A 704 22.91 -1.61 9.87
N SER A 705 23.86 -2.13 9.08
CA SER A 705 25.17 -1.49 8.90
C SER A 705 25.02 -0.05 8.39
N ASN A 706 24.03 0.23 7.54
CA ASN A 706 23.76 1.60 7.10
C ASN A 706 23.28 2.50 8.24
N LEU A 707 22.41 2.01 9.14
CA LEU A 707 21.98 2.79 10.31
C LEU A 707 23.17 3.15 11.21
N LEU A 708 24.07 2.19 11.45
CA LEU A 708 25.30 2.43 12.22
C LEU A 708 26.18 3.48 11.53
N PHE A 709 26.37 3.34 10.21
CA PHE A 709 27.09 4.32 9.40
C PHE A 709 26.48 5.74 9.49
N LEU A 710 25.15 5.89 9.48
CA LEU A 710 24.52 7.20 9.59
C LEU A 710 24.81 7.90 10.92
N ARG A 711 24.99 7.15 12.01
CA ARG A 711 25.37 7.69 13.32
C ARG A 711 26.80 8.22 13.31
N ASP A 712 27.73 7.41 12.80
CA ASP A 712 29.13 7.80 12.65
C ASP A 712 29.26 8.99 11.69
N LEU A 713 28.50 9.00 10.60
CA LEU A 713 28.48 10.09 9.63
C LEU A 713 27.99 11.39 10.26
N LEU A 714 26.99 11.35 11.14
CA LEU A 714 26.50 12.53 11.83
C LEU A 714 27.57 13.16 12.74
N GLU A 715 28.37 12.33 13.43
CA GLU A 715 29.52 12.81 14.19
C GLU A 715 30.59 13.44 13.29
N ARG A 716 30.90 12.79 12.16
CA ARG A 716 31.85 13.32 11.17
C ARG A 716 31.38 14.66 10.58
N ILE A 717 30.10 14.84 10.29
CA ILE A 717 29.57 16.13 9.79
C ILE A 717 29.75 17.25 10.82
N ASN A 718 29.63 16.92 12.10
CA ASN A 718 29.80 17.90 13.18
C ASN A 718 31.28 18.26 13.39
N ASN A 719 32.18 17.27 13.30
CA ASN A 719 33.58 17.42 13.69
C ASN A 719 34.55 17.67 12.51
N ASP A 720 34.22 17.18 11.31
CA ASP A 720 35.07 17.21 10.12
C ASP A 720 34.23 17.16 8.82
N TRP A 721 33.49 18.25 8.56
CA TRP A 721 32.73 18.40 7.32
C TRP A 721 33.60 18.33 6.05
N ALA A 722 34.86 18.77 6.13
CA ALA A 722 35.76 18.80 4.98
C ALA A 722 36.02 17.40 4.42
N SER A 723 36.20 16.39 5.29
CA SER A 723 36.35 15.00 4.82
C SER A 723 35.06 14.44 4.22
N VAL A 724 33.89 14.73 4.81
CA VAL A 724 32.59 14.30 4.27
C VAL A 724 32.34 14.90 2.90
N LEU A 725 32.60 16.20 2.73
CA LEU A 725 32.50 16.87 1.43
C LEU A 725 33.46 16.28 0.39
N SER A 726 34.67 15.92 0.82
CA SER A 726 35.63 15.23 -0.05
C SER A 726 35.11 13.86 -0.49
N ASP A 727 34.50 13.09 0.41
CA ASP A 727 33.88 11.79 0.09
C ASP A 727 32.74 11.97 -0.94
N LEU A 728 31.85 12.95 -0.74
CA LEU A 728 30.75 13.22 -1.68
C LEU A 728 31.24 13.60 -3.08
N LYS A 729 32.28 14.44 -3.17
CA LYS A 729 32.89 14.85 -4.44
C LYS A 729 33.58 13.69 -5.16
N GLU A 730 34.24 12.80 -4.42
CA GLU A 730 34.87 11.62 -5.00
C GLU A 730 33.81 10.62 -5.50
N ILE A 731 32.72 10.42 -4.76
CA ILE A 731 31.58 9.60 -5.20
C ILE A 731 31.00 10.15 -6.51
N HIS A 732 30.76 11.47 -6.57
CA HIS A 732 30.26 12.14 -7.77
C HIS A 732 31.16 11.88 -8.98
N LYS A 733 32.46 12.11 -8.83
CA LYS A 733 33.46 11.90 -9.88
C LYS A 733 33.55 10.45 -10.36
N LEU A 734 33.45 9.48 -9.46
CA LEU A 734 33.55 8.05 -9.79
C LEU A 734 32.28 7.51 -10.43
N LEU A 735 31.12 7.94 -9.96
CA LEU A 735 29.83 7.37 -10.34
C LEU A 735 29.24 8.02 -11.59
N ILE A 736 29.37 9.34 -11.73
CA ILE A 736 28.89 10.05 -12.93
C ILE A 736 29.93 9.84 -14.03
N ASN A 737 29.80 8.73 -14.75
CA ASN A 737 30.71 8.33 -15.82
C ASN A 737 29.94 7.63 -16.96
N ARG A 738 30.04 8.18 -18.16
CA ARG A 738 29.38 7.65 -19.36
C ARG A 738 29.79 6.22 -19.74
N GLN A 739 31.03 5.81 -19.44
CA GLN A 739 31.45 4.42 -19.74
C GLN A 739 30.80 3.38 -18.80
N ALA A 740 30.23 3.82 -17.69
CA ALA A 740 29.67 2.96 -16.64
C ALA A 740 28.17 3.24 -16.42
N MET A 741 27.48 3.73 -17.45
CA MET A 741 26.06 4.06 -17.39
C MET A 741 25.21 3.26 -18.37
N LEU A 742 23.89 3.32 -18.18
CA LEU A 742 22.89 2.96 -19.18
C LEU A 742 21.71 3.93 -19.09
N ALA A 743 20.94 4.06 -20.18
CA ALA A 743 19.65 4.71 -20.16
C ALA A 743 18.53 3.70 -20.43
N ASN A 744 17.43 3.82 -19.72
CA ASN A 744 16.20 3.06 -19.95
C ASN A 744 15.08 4.05 -20.28
N VAL A 745 14.35 3.82 -21.37
CA VAL A 745 13.29 4.71 -21.83
C VAL A 745 12.04 3.92 -22.14
N THR A 746 10.92 4.31 -21.55
CA THR A 746 9.59 3.80 -21.92
C THR A 746 8.76 4.95 -22.47
N LEU A 747 8.37 4.85 -23.75
CA LEU A 747 7.69 5.91 -24.49
C LEU A 747 7.12 5.37 -25.81
N GLU A 748 5.99 5.91 -26.31
CA GLU A 748 5.48 5.51 -27.63
C GLU A 748 6.43 5.91 -28.76
N SER A 749 6.51 5.07 -29.79
CA SER A 749 7.46 5.23 -30.91
C SER A 749 7.34 6.55 -31.68
N ASP A 750 6.16 7.17 -31.74
CA ASP A 750 6.00 8.49 -32.36
C ASP A 750 6.66 9.61 -31.56
N ASN A 751 6.60 9.54 -30.24
CA ASN A 751 7.24 10.50 -29.35
C ASN A 751 8.75 10.22 -29.19
N TRP A 752 9.17 8.95 -29.31
CA TRP A 752 10.58 8.56 -29.23
C TRP A 752 11.47 9.24 -30.26
N LYS A 753 10.98 9.42 -31.50
CA LYS A 753 11.72 10.10 -32.58
C LYS A 753 12.15 11.52 -32.20
N THR A 754 11.34 12.21 -31.41
CA THR A 754 11.57 13.59 -30.95
C THR A 754 12.43 13.63 -29.68
N PHE A 755 12.24 12.68 -28.77
CA PHE A 755 12.96 12.65 -27.50
C PHE A 755 14.38 12.08 -27.63
N LYS A 756 14.60 11.06 -28.46
CA LYS A 756 15.88 10.38 -28.64
C LYS A 756 17.07 11.34 -28.84
N PRO A 757 17.03 12.34 -29.75
CA PRO A 757 18.16 13.25 -29.93
C PRO A 757 18.49 14.08 -28.68
N GLN A 758 17.49 14.43 -27.87
CA GLN A 758 17.68 15.18 -26.62
C GLN A 758 18.42 14.33 -25.59
N LEU A 759 18.03 13.05 -25.45
CA LEU A 759 18.69 12.09 -24.58
C LEU A 759 20.11 11.78 -25.05
N GLU A 760 20.33 11.57 -26.35
CA GLU A 760 21.67 11.35 -26.92
C GLU A 760 22.60 12.53 -26.63
N THR A 761 22.09 13.76 -26.74
CA THR A 761 22.83 14.98 -26.39
C THR A 761 23.22 14.96 -24.91
N LEU A 762 22.27 14.71 -24.00
CA LEU A 762 22.55 14.59 -22.56
C LEU A 762 23.65 13.57 -22.27
N ILE A 763 23.54 12.37 -22.85
CA ILE A 763 24.55 11.32 -22.69
C ILE A 763 25.91 11.80 -23.21
N GLY A 764 25.94 12.49 -24.36
CA GLY A 764 27.16 13.07 -24.94
C GLY A 764 27.86 14.10 -24.03
N ASP A 765 27.10 14.82 -23.22
CA ASP A 765 27.59 15.85 -22.29
C ASP A 765 28.12 15.29 -20.95
N LEU A 766 27.80 14.04 -20.62
CA LEU A 766 28.29 13.41 -19.41
C LEU A 766 29.80 13.10 -19.52
N PRO A 767 30.56 13.26 -18.41
CA PRO A 767 31.99 13.00 -18.40
C PRO A 767 32.29 11.53 -18.70
N THR A 768 33.46 11.30 -19.28
CA THR A 768 33.98 9.97 -19.56
C THR A 768 35.27 9.74 -18.78
N ALA A 769 35.36 8.57 -18.15
CA ALA A 769 36.56 8.08 -17.48
C ALA A 769 36.65 6.56 -17.68
N ASP A 770 37.85 6.01 -17.60
CA ASP A 770 38.05 4.56 -17.69
C ASP A 770 37.27 3.86 -16.57
N PHE A 771 36.44 2.89 -16.95
CA PHE A 771 35.72 2.07 -15.99
C PHE A 771 36.49 0.79 -15.65
N ALA A 772 36.71 0.58 -14.35
CA ALA A 772 37.18 -0.68 -13.80
C ALA A 772 36.32 -1.04 -12.60
N ALA A 773 35.64 -2.20 -12.69
CA ALA A 773 34.81 -2.70 -11.60
C ALA A 773 35.65 -2.89 -10.33
N GLN A 774 35.26 -2.20 -9.26
CA GLN A 774 35.85 -2.31 -7.95
C GLN A 774 35.48 -3.64 -7.33
N ASN A 775 36.46 -4.28 -6.69
CA ASN A 775 36.23 -5.47 -5.88
C ASN A 775 35.78 -5.04 -4.49
N TRP A 776 34.59 -5.47 -4.08
CA TRP A 776 34.09 -5.19 -2.74
C TRP A 776 34.56 -6.25 -1.76
N SER A 777 35.23 -5.84 -0.69
CA SER A 777 35.63 -6.73 0.38
C SER A 777 34.51 -6.88 1.41
N HIS A 778 34.14 -8.13 1.72
CA HIS A 778 33.11 -8.44 2.72
C HIS A 778 33.71 -8.63 4.11
N SER A 779 33.16 -7.95 5.11
CA SER A 779 33.40 -8.27 6.52
C SER A 779 32.60 -9.50 6.93
N SER A 780 33.20 -10.40 7.73
CA SER A 780 32.45 -11.52 8.32
C SER A 780 31.38 -11.01 9.28
N LEU A 781 30.13 -11.39 9.04
CA LEU A 781 29.01 -11.17 9.94
C LEU A 781 28.88 -12.35 10.92
N ALA A 782 28.39 -12.10 12.13
CA ALA A 782 28.13 -13.17 13.09
C ALA A 782 26.97 -14.05 12.60
N GLU A 783 27.06 -15.36 12.81
CA GLU A 783 26.11 -16.32 12.21
C GLU A 783 24.70 -16.29 12.85
N ARG A 784 24.63 -15.77 14.09
CA ARG A 784 23.42 -15.67 14.90
C ARG A 784 23.44 -14.31 15.60
N GLU A 785 22.65 -13.36 15.12
CA GLU A 785 22.62 -11.99 15.66
C GLU A 785 21.25 -11.60 16.19
N GLY A 786 21.25 -10.80 17.26
CA GLY A 786 20.08 -10.26 17.93
C GLY A 786 20.26 -8.77 18.13
N PHE A 787 19.29 -7.99 17.69
CA PHE A 787 19.32 -6.54 17.75
C PHE A 787 18.21 -6.03 18.66
N THR A 788 18.60 -5.40 19.77
CA THR A 788 17.61 -4.93 20.74
C THR A 788 16.99 -3.60 20.33
N VAL A 789 15.66 -3.55 20.39
CA VAL A 789 14.84 -2.34 20.20
C VAL A 789 13.73 -2.31 21.27
N PRO A 790 13.20 -1.13 21.64
CA PRO A 790 12.06 -1.03 22.54
C PRO A 790 10.78 -1.48 21.81
N ALA A 791 10.56 -2.80 21.75
CA ALA A 791 9.41 -3.42 21.11
C ALA A 791 8.76 -4.46 22.00
N GLN A 792 7.44 -4.65 21.85
CA GLN A 792 6.68 -5.70 22.54
C GLN A 792 6.60 -7.01 21.73
N VAL A 793 7.06 -6.97 20.48
CA VAL A 793 6.99 -8.06 19.51
C VAL A 793 8.32 -8.18 18.78
N ASN A 794 8.60 -9.36 18.23
CA ASN A 794 9.84 -9.69 17.55
C ASN A 794 9.68 -9.70 16.03
N PHE A 795 10.81 -9.61 15.34
CA PHE A 795 10.99 -9.93 13.94
C PHE A 795 12.06 -11.01 13.85
N VAL A 796 11.66 -12.24 13.51
CA VAL A 796 12.52 -13.42 13.63
C VAL A 796 12.84 -13.94 12.24
N GLY A 797 14.13 -13.99 11.90
CA GLY A 797 14.57 -14.49 10.60
C GLY A 797 15.55 -15.64 10.68
N LYS A 798 15.49 -16.52 9.68
CA LYS A 798 16.44 -17.59 9.44
C LYS A 798 16.69 -17.70 7.94
N ALA A 799 17.92 -17.84 7.49
CA ALA A 799 18.21 -18.02 6.06
C ALA A 799 19.18 -19.18 5.82
N VAL A 800 19.16 -19.69 4.59
CA VAL A 800 19.99 -20.80 4.10
C VAL A 800 20.37 -20.59 2.64
N ASP A 801 21.46 -21.24 2.21
CA ASP A 801 21.86 -21.34 0.80
C ASP A 801 21.39 -22.70 0.25
N MET A 802 20.40 -22.67 -0.64
CA MET A 802 19.82 -23.87 -1.25
C MET A 802 20.76 -24.47 -2.31
N TYR A 803 21.52 -23.65 -3.02
CA TYR A 803 22.44 -24.11 -4.07
C TYR A 803 23.65 -24.82 -3.45
N ALA A 804 24.17 -24.32 -2.33
CA ALA A 804 25.20 -25.03 -1.55
C ALA A 804 24.70 -26.37 -0.98
N ALA A 805 23.39 -26.55 -0.81
CA ALA A 805 22.75 -27.82 -0.44
C ALA A 805 22.46 -28.75 -1.64
N GLY A 806 22.84 -28.35 -2.85
CA GLY A 806 22.67 -29.11 -4.09
C GLY A 806 21.26 -29.05 -4.68
N TYR A 807 20.49 -28.01 -4.37
CA TYR A 807 19.27 -27.70 -5.12
C TYR A 807 19.66 -27.09 -6.47
N GLU A 808 19.10 -27.62 -7.56
CA GLU A 808 19.21 -27.01 -8.88
C GLU A 808 17.93 -26.22 -9.14
N LYS A 809 18.05 -25.00 -9.67
CA LYS A 809 16.89 -24.13 -9.89
C LYS A 809 15.89 -24.80 -10.84
N ASP A 810 14.66 -24.97 -10.35
CA ASP A 810 13.51 -25.45 -11.12
C ASP A 810 12.28 -24.58 -10.82
N GLY A 811 11.51 -24.19 -11.83
CA GLY A 811 10.34 -23.31 -11.68
C GLY A 811 9.26 -23.79 -10.70
N SER A 812 9.24 -25.08 -10.34
CA SER A 812 8.36 -25.62 -9.29
C SER A 812 8.51 -24.95 -7.93
N TYR A 813 9.66 -24.32 -7.61
CA TYR A 813 9.82 -23.61 -6.33
C TYR A 813 8.74 -22.55 -6.12
N ILE A 814 8.25 -21.91 -7.19
CA ILE A 814 7.24 -20.84 -7.09
C ILE A 814 5.95 -21.43 -6.51
N THR A 815 5.50 -22.56 -7.07
CA THR A 815 4.35 -23.33 -6.56
C THR A 815 4.56 -23.83 -5.14
N ILE A 816 5.74 -24.36 -4.85
CA ILE A 816 6.09 -24.93 -3.53
C ILE A 816 6.04 -23.85 -2.45
N LEU A 817 6.68 -22.70 -2.69
CA LEU A 817 6.71 -21.60 -1.72
C LEU A 817 5.34 -20.95 -1.55
N LYS A 818 4.59 -20.74 -2.64
CA LYS A 818 3.22 -20.21 -2.58
C LYS A 818 2.34 -21.08 -1.69
N HIS A 819 2.35 -22.39 -1.93
CA HIS A 819 1.59 -23.35 -1.14
C HIS A 819 2.07 -23.39 0.33
N ALA A 820 3.37 -23.53 0.57
CA ALA A 820 3.92 -23.59 1.92
C ALA A 820 3.66 -22.30 2.72
N ASN A 821 3.62 -21.14 2.07
CA ASN A 821 3.29 -19.88 2.70
C ASN A 821 1.81 -19.81 3.11
N LEU A 822 0.90 -20.22 2.23
CA LEU A 822 -0.55 -20.16 2.46
C LEU A 822 -1.07 -21.26 3.40
N ASP A 823 -0.37 -22.40 3.47
CA ASP A 823 -0.72 -23.49 4.38
C ASP A 823 0.19 -23.49 5.62
N TYR A 824 1.42 -23.99 5.50
CA TYR A 824 2.29 -24.24 6.65
C TYR A 824 2.66 -22.98 7.42
N MET A 825 3.21 -21.95 6.76
CA MET A 825 3.69 -20.74 7.42
C MET A 825 2.54 -19.95 8.04
N TRP A 826 1.44 -19.79 7.30
CA TRP A 826 0.23 -19.16 7.81
C TRP A 826 -0.27 -19.86 9.08
N ASN A 827 -0.42 -21.18 9.04
CA ASN A 827 -0.96 -21.94 10.17
C ASN A 827 -0.01 -21.92 11.38
N ARG A 828 1.29 -22.17 11.17
CA ARG A 828 2.26 -22.32 12.28
C ARG A 828 2.70 -20.99 12.89
N ILE A 829 2.89 -19.95 12.08
CA ILE A 829 3.43 -18.67 12.54
C ILE A 829 2.31 -17.71 12.92
N ARG A 830 1.27 -17.58 12.08
CA ARG A 830 0.18 -16.63 12.30
C ARG A 830 -0.98 -17.24 13.10
N ALA A 831 -1.66 -18.25 12.56
CA ALA A 831 -2.91 -18.75 13.14
C ALA A 831 -2.70 -19.36 14.54
N MET A 832 -1.71 -20.23 14.69
CA MET A 832 -1.37 -20.84 15.98
C MET A 832 -0.34 -20.03 16.79
N GLY A 833 0.63 -19.42 16.10
CA GLY A 833 1.75 -18.72 16.74
C GLY A 833 1.37 -17.32 17.23
N GLY A 834 0.32 -16.71 16.68
CA GLY A 834 -0.13 -15.38 17.07
C GLY A 834 0.70 -14.23 16.49
N ALA A 835 1.64 -14.49 15.57
CA ALA A 835 2.33 -13.44 14.83
C ALA A 835 1.37 -12.75 13.85
N TYR A 836 1.62 -11.48 13.52
CA TYR A 836 0.84 -10.80 12.48
C TYR A 836 1.07 -11.44 11.09
N GLY A 837 2.27 -11.94 10.82
CA GLY A 837 2.54 -12.75 9.63
C GLY A 837 3.90 -13.43 9.65
N GLY A 838 4.06 -14.39 8.74
CA GLY A 838 5.32 -15.07 8.51
C GLY A 838 5.34 -15.75 7.14
N SER A 839 6.51 -15.78 6.50
CA SER A 839 6.66 -16.30 5.14
C SER A 839 8.08 -16.80 4.88
N MET A 840 8.21 -17.61 3.83
CA MET A 840 9.46 -18.01 3.19
C MET A 840 9.60 -17.35 1.81
N PHE A 841 10.80 -16.88 1.50
CA PHE A 841 11.17 -16.21 0.25
C PHE A 841 12.42 -16.85 -0.34
N PHE A 842 12.44 -17.09 -1.64
CA PHE A 842 13.60 -17.61 -2.35
C PHE A 842 14.12 -16.60 -3.36
N ASP A 843 15.29 -16.03 -3.06
CA ASP A 843 16.04 -15.23 -4.02
C ASP A 843 16.80 -16.18 -4.95
N TYR A 844 16.16 -16.58 -6.05
CA TYR A 844 16.75 -17.54 -6.98
C TYR A 844 18.08 -17.07 -7.62
N PRO A 845 18.38 -15.78 -7.85
CA PRO A 845 19.70 -15.39 -8.32
C PRO A 845 20.81 -15.79 -7.34
N SER A 846 20.66 -15.48 -6.04
CA SER A 846 21.65 -15.86 -5.01
C SER A 846 21.58 -17.32 -4.60
N GLY A 847 20.40 -17.95 -4.64
CA GLY A 847 20.14 -19.25 -4.02
C GLY A 847 19.74 -19.15 -2.55
N THR A 848 19.52 -17.94 -2.03
CA THR A 848 19.17 -17.71 -0.63
C THR A 848 17.68 -17.95 -0.40
N LEU A 849 17.36 -18.89 0.49
CA LEU A 849 16.01 -19.05 1.03
C LEU A 849 15.96 -18.43 2.43
N SER A 850 15.06 -17.49 2.65
CA SER A 850 14.86 -16.80 3.92
C SER A 850 13.47 -17.06 4.48
N PHE A 851 13.40 -17.37 5.77
CA PHE A 851 12.20 -17.39 6.60
C PHE A 851 12.16 -16.10 7.41
N VAL A 852 10.98 -15.50 7.54
CA VAL A 852 10.82 -14.31 8.37
C VAL A 852 9.41 -14.25 8.97
N SER A 853 9.32 -13.74 10.20
CA SER A 853 8.08 -13.38 10.87
C SER A 853 8.12 -11.93 11.29
N TRP A 854 6.96 -11.31 11.42
CA TRP A 854 6.86 -9.90 11.82
C TRP A 854 5.72 -9.66 12.80
N ARG A 855 6.00 -8.80 13.77
CA ARG A 855 5.16 -8.58 14.95
C ARG A 855 4.82 -9.90 15.63
N ASP A 856 5.85 -10.72 15.84
CA ASP A 856 5.77 -12.07 16.36
C ASP A 856 5.94 -12.08 17.89
N PRO A 857 4.98 -12.58 18.68
CA PRO A 857 5.14 -12.67 20.13
C PRO A 857 6.18 -13.74 20.54
N ASN A 858 6.60 -14.60 19.62
CA ASN A 858 7.54 -15.70 19.87
C ASN A 858 8.93 -15.41 19.30
N LEU A 859 9.89 -16.27 19.66
CA LEU A 859 11.24 -16.29 19.08
C LEU A 859 11.69 -17.73 18.84
N VAL A 860 11.98 -18.48 19.91
CA VAL A 860 12.50 -19.85 19.78
C VAL A 860 11.48 -20.80 19.15
N GLY A 861 10.19 -20.63 19.50
CA GLY A 861 9.10 -21.39 18.88
C GLY A 861 9.03 -21.17 17.36
N THR A 862 9.18 -19.93 16.92
CA THR A 862 9.23 -19.56 15.50
C THR A 862 10.42 -20.18 14.79
N LEU A 863 11.62 -20.13 15.38
CA LEU A 863 12.81 -20.78 14.81
C LEU A 863 12.61 -22.30 14.63
N ARG A 864 11.96 -22.97 15.58
CA ARG A 864 11.61 -24.40 15.49
C ARG A 864 10.58 -24.67 14.39
N ASN A 865 9.60 -23.79 14.22
CA ASN A 865 8.64 -23.89 13.13
C ASN A 865 9.33 -23.74 11.76
N TYR A 866 10.33 -22.88 11.63
CA TYR A 866 11.12 -22.80 10.40
C TYR A 866 11.85 -24.12 10.10
N ASP A 867 12.40 -24.78 11.11
CA ASP A 867 13.05 -26.10 10.95
C ASP A 867 12.05 -27.18 10.51
N GLY A 868 10.81 -27.10 11.00
CA GLY A 868 9.73 -28.04 10.67
C GLY A 868 9.21 -27.92 9.23
N ALA A 869 9.49 -26.83 8.51
CA ALA A 869 9.03 -26.65 7.14
C ALA A 869 9.57 -27.72 6.19
N ALA A 870 10.81 -28.17 6.40
CA ALA A 870 11.42 -29.22 5.59
C ALA A 870 10.71 -30.57 5.76
N ASP A 871 10.33 -30.92 7.00
CA ASP A 871 9.60 -32.15 7.31
C ASP A 871 8.19 -32.12 6.72
N TYR A 872 7.51 -30.97 6.82
CA TYR A 872 6.21 -30.74 6.19
C TYR A 872 6.27 -31.01 4.68
N LEU A 873 7.22 -30.41 3.97
CA LEU A 873 7.36 -30.59 2.52
C LEU A 873 7.69 -32.04 2.12
N GLN A 874 8.50 -32.74 2.92
CA GLN A 874 8.84 -34.15 2.65
C GLN A 874 7.66 -35.11 2.84
N LYS A 875 6.76 -34.79 3.78
CA LYS A 875 5.60 -35.62 4.12
C LYS A 875 4.31 -35.18 3.42
N ILE A 876 4.38 -34.15 2.58
CA ILE A 876 3.20 -33.58 1.95
C ILE A 876 2.49 -34.63 1.07
N GLU A 877 1.17 -34.62 1.15
CA GLU A 877 0.27 -35.35 0.28
C GLU A 877 -0.74 -34.35 -0.24
N LEU A 878 -0.83 -34.24 -1.57
CA LEU A 878 -1.79 -33.38 -2.26
C LEU A 878 -2.54 -34.25 -3.26
N SER A 879 -3.85 -34.09 -3.31
CA SER A 879 -4.67 -34.58 -4.42
C SER A 879 -4.35 -33.81 -5.70
N ASP A 880 -4.70 -34.37 -6.86
CA ASP A 880 -4.50 -33.72 -8.17
C ASP A 880 -5.15 -32.32 -8.21
N GLY A 881 -6.34 -32.18 -7.61
CA GLY A 881 -7.04 -30.90 -7.54
C GLY A 881 -6.36 -29.87 -6.63
N GLU A 882 -5.77 -30.28 -5.51
CA GLU A 882 -5.01 -29.37 -4.63
C GLU A 882 -3.71 -28.91 -5.28
N LEU A 883 -3.04 -29.81 -6.01
CA LEU A 883 -1.85 -29.47 -6.78
C LEU A 883 -2.17 -28.49 -7.92
N GLU A 884 -3.24 -28.73 -8.68
CA GLU A 884 -3.70 -27.83 -9.74
C GLU A 884 -4.01 -26.43 -9.19
N LYS A 885 -4.75 -26.34 -8.07
CA LYS A 885 -5.01 -25.06 -7.38
C LYS A 885 -3.73 -24.36 -6.95
N ALA A 886 -2.75 -25.10 -6.40
CA ALA A 886 -1.46 -24.53 -6.00
C ALA A 886 -0.70 -23.94 -7.21
N ILE A 887 -0.73 -24.62 -8.36
CA ILE A 887 -0.10 -24.15 -9.60
C ILE A 887 -0.78 -22.86 -10.09
N ILE A 888 -2.12 -22.82 -10.11
CA ILE A 888 -2.89 -21.63 -10.54
C ILE A 888 -2.58 -20.44 -9.64
N GLY A 889 -2.64 -20.61 -8.32
CA GLY A 889 -2.32 -19.55 -7.36
C GLY A 889 -0.87 -19.04 -7.46
N ALA A 890 0.06 -19.89 -7.91
CA ALA A 890 1.45 -19.52 -8.17
C ALA A 890 1.64 -18.72 -9.46
N ILE A 891 0.85 -19.01 -10.51
CA ILE A 891 0.86 -18.23 -11.75
C ILE A 891 0.43 -16.78 -11.51
N GLY A 892 -0.54 -16.54 -10.62
CA GLY A 892 -0.95 -15.20 -10.23
C GLY A 892 0.19 -14.32 -9.68
N GLU A 893 1.23 -14.93 -9.09
CA GLU A 893 2.43 -14.19 -8.64
C GLU A 893 3.40 -13.85 -9.79
N VAL A 894 3.43 -14.67 -10.83
CA VAL A 894 4.32 -14.49 -11.99
C VAL A 894 3.73 -13.53 -13.01
N ASP A 895 2.41 -13.54 -13.17
CA ASP A 895 1.67 -12.74 -14.16
C ASP A 895 1.07 -11.46 -13.56
N GLN A 896 1.65 -10.96 -12.47
CA GLN A 896 1.19 -9.71 -11.86
C GLN A 896 1.11 -8.58 -12.89
N TYR A 897 -0.03 -7.90 -12.91
CA TYR A 897 -0.26 -6.75 -13.77
C TYR A 897 0.75 -5.63 -13.47
N GLN A 898 1.27 -5.02 -14.53
CA GLN A 898 2.24 -3.93 -14.46
C GLN A 898 1.85 -2.81 -15.42
N LEU A 899 1.96 -1.58 -14.93
CA LEU A 899 1.84 -0.37 -15.76
C LEU A 899 3.06 -0.22 -16.69
N PRO A 900 2.96 0.59 -17.76
CA PRO A 900 4.02 0.74 -18.77
C PRO A 900 5.41 1.04 -18.18
N ASP A 901 5.50 1.96 -17.23
CA ASP A 901 6.75 2.34 -16.56
C ASP A 901 7.36 1.16 -15.78
N ALA A 902 6.52 0.39 -15.09
CA ALA A 902 6.93 -0.80 -14.36
C ALA A 902 7.34 -1.94 -15.30
N LYS A 903 6.67 -2.10 -16.45
CA LYS A 903 7.03 -3.08 -17.50
C LYS A 903 8.43 -2.79 -18.03
N GLY A 904 8.70 -1.55 -18.44
CA GLY A 904 10.03 -1.13 -18.92
C GLY A 904 11.10 -1.30 -17.86
N PHE A 905 10.85 -0.83 -16.64
CA PHE A 905 11.81 -0.96 -15.54
C PHE A 905 12.12 -2.43 -15.20
N SER A 906 11.09 -3.30 -15.05
CA SER A 906 11.29 -4.73 -14.79
C SER A 906 12.00 -5.46 -15.93
N GLN A 907 11.77 -5.04 -17.18
CA GLN A 907 12.49 -5.61 -18.33
C GLN A 907 13.97 -5.22 -18.32
N MET A 908 14.30 -3.95 -18.03
CA MET A 908 15.69 -3.52 -17.78
C MET A 908 16.32 -4.31 -16.63
N GLN A 909 15.62 -4.53 -15.51
CA GLN A 909 16.17 -5.30 -14.40
C GLN A 909 16.56 -6.72 -14.83
N ARG A 910 15.70 -7.39 -15.62
CA ARG A 910 15.99 -8.73 -16.19
C ARG A 910 17.20 -8.69 -17.11
N TYR A 911 17.29 -7.69 -17.99
CA TYR A 911 18.45 -7.48 -18.85
C TYR A 911 19.75 -7.39 -18.04
N LEU A 912 19.76 -6.57 -16.98
CA LEU A 912 20.96 -6.35 -16.16
C LEU A 912 21.45 -7.58 -15.40
N ILE A 913 20.54 -8.50 -15.06
CA ILE A 913 20.89 -9.76 -14.39
C ILE A 913 21.00 -10.94 -15.37
N GLY A 914 20.90 -10.69 -16.68
CA GLY A 914 21.05 -11.72 -17.72
C GLY A 914 19.88 -12.71 -17.82
N VAL A 915 18.68 -12.35 -17.36
CA VAL A 915 17.49 -13.19 -17.45
C VAL A 915 16.80 -12.99 -18.80
N THR A 916 16.80 -14.03 -19.63
CA THR A 916 16.18 -14.02 -20.95
C THR A 916 14.73 -14.48 -20.93
N ASP A 917 13.98 -14.17 -21.99
CA ASP A 917 12.62 -14.67 -22.18
C ASP A 917 12.56 -16.20 -22.30
N ASP A 918 13.59 -16.85 -22.87
CA ASP A 918 13.70 -18.31 -22.89
C ASP A 918 13.84 -18.90 -21.48
N MET A 919 14.63 -18.26 -20.60
CA MET A 919 14.74 -18.68 -19.20
C MET A 919 13.43 -18.49 -18.44
N ARG A 920 12.70 -17.40 -18.71
CA ARG A 920 11.38 -17.14 -18.14
C ARG A 920 10.36 -18.17 -18.62
N GLN A 921 10.35 -18.48 -19.91
CA GLN A 921 9.47 -19.49 -20.49
C GLN A 921 9.77 -20.87 -19.92
N LYS A 922 11.05 -21.27 -19.81
CA LYS A 922 11.45 -22.53 -19.16
C LYS A 922 10.95 -22.58 -17.71
N THR A 923 11.13 -21.48 -16.96
CA THR A 923 10.64 -21.37 -15.57
C THR A 923 9.11 -21.54 -15.51
N ARG A 924 8.37 -20.94 -16.44
CA ARG A 924 6.91 -21.08 -16.55
C ARG A 924 6.50 -22.52 -16.86
N ASP A 925 7.15 -23.15 -17.82
CA ASP A 925 6.87 -24.54 -18.20
C ASP A 925 7.11 -25.51 -17.03
N GLN A 926 8.18 -25.29 -16.25
CA GLN A 926 8.48 -26.04 -15.03
C GLN A 926 7.43 -25.79 -13.93
N LEU A 927 7.02 -24.53 -13.71
CA LEU A 927 5.97 -24.18 -12.76
C LEU A 927 4.66 -24.92 -13.10
N LEU A 928 4.21 -24.82 -14.36
CA LEU A 928 2.99 -25.48 -14.85
C LEU A 928 3.08 -27.02 -14.80
N GLY A 929 4.30 -27.57 -14.80
CA GLY A 929 4.59 -29.00 -14.70
C GLY A 929 4.87 -29.50 -13.28
N THR A 930 4.64 -28.69 -12.24
CA THR A 930 4.96 -29.06 -10.84
C THR A 930 4.24 -30.35 -10.44
N THR A 931 4.94 -31.22 -9.72
CA THR A 931 4.43 -32.46 -9.14
C THR A 931 4.65 -32.53 -7.63
N VAL A 932 3.94 -33.41 -6.93
CA VAL A 932 4.19 -33.68 -5.49
C VAL A 932 5.61 -34.17 -5.23
N ALA A 933 6.25 -34.82 -6.20
CA ALA A 933 7.65 -35.24 -6.06
C ALA A 933 8.61 -34.05 -5.95
N ASP A 934 8.31 -32.93 -6.60
CA ASP A 934 9.12 -31.70 -6.56
C ASP A 934 9.07 -31.05 -5.16
N PHE A 935 7.89 -31.02 -4.52
CA PHE A 935 7.74 -30.59 -3.12
C PHE A 935 8.63 -31.42 -2.19
N LYS A 936 8.59 -32.74 -2.33
CA LYS A 936 9.37 -33.65 -1.50
C LYS A 936 10.86 -33.48 -1.74
N ALA A 937 11.29 -33.36 -2.99
CA ALA A 937 12.68 -33.11 -3.37
C ALA A 937 13.19 -31.78 -2.81
N PHE A 938 12.38 -30.71 -2.89
CA PHE A 938 12.71 -29.42 -2.28
C PHE A 938 12.83 -29.53 -0.76
N GLY A 939 11.90 -30.24 -0.09
CA GLY A 939 11.94 -30.49 1.35
C GLY A 939 13.20 -31.24 1.80
N VAL A 940 13.71 -32.19 1.01
CA VAL A 940 14.99 -32.88 1.29
C VAL A 940 16.16 -31.90 1.21
N ARG A 941 16.22 -31.06 0.17
CA ARG A 941 17.29 -30.05 0.03
C ARG A 941 17.23 -29.00 1.13
N LEU A 942 16.03 -28.57 1.50
CA LEU A 942 15.81 -27.64 2.59
C LEU A 942 16.32 -28.21 3.93
N ALA A 943 16.06 -29.49 4.23
CA ALA A 943 16.56 -30.14 5.43
C ALA A 943 18.09 -30.15 5.51
N GLU A 944 18.77 -30.36 4.37
CA GLU A 944 20.24 -30.27 4.30
C GLU A 944 20.72 -28.82 4.47
N ALA A 945 20.05 -27.86 3.84
CA ALA A 945 20.41 -26.44 3.91
C ALA A 945 20.27 -25.87 5.34
N LEU A 946 19.21 -26.24 6.07
CA LEU A 946 18.93 -25.77 7.43
C LEU A 946 20.03 -26.10 8.45
N LYS A 947 20.84 -27.15 8.21
CA LYS A 947 22.00 -27.50 9.03
C LYS A 947 23.08 -26.41 9.07
N LYS A 948 23.08 -25.48 8.10
CA LYS A 948 24.02 -24.36 7.99
C LYS A 948 23.31 -23.00 8.02
N SER A 949 22.13 -22.94 8.63
CA SER A 949 21.32 -21.72 8.67
C SER A 949 21.99 -20.59 9.44
N LYS A 950 21.68 -19.35 9.03
CA LYS A 950 22.03 -18.11 9.77
C LYS A 950 20.77 -17.52 10.37
N ILE A 951 20.90 -16.82 11.49
CA ILE A 951 19.78 -16.27 12.27
C ILE A 951 20.00 -14.79 12.51
N ALA A 952 18.97 -13.98 12.29
CA ALA A 952 18.95 -12.59 12.68
C ALA A 952 17.58 -12.28 13.31
N VAL A 953 17.60 -11.55 14.44
CA VAL A 953 16.39 -11.20 15.17
C VAL A 953 16.42 -9.73 15.56
N VAL A 954 15.31 -9.02 15.39
CA VAL A 954 15.07 -7.71 16.01
C VAL A 954 13.99 -7.91 17.07
N GLY A 955 14.24 -7.55 18.32
CA GLY A 955 13.31 -7.80 19.42
C GLY A 955 13.68 -7.06 20.70
N SER A 956 12.96 -7.32 21.80
CA SER A 956 13.28 -6.72 23.09
C SER A 956 14.52 -7.35 23.72
N PRO A 957 15.24 -6.62 24.61
CA PRO A 957 16.33 -7.19 25.41
C PRO A 957 15.91 -8.47 26.14
N ASP A 958 14.73 -8.46 26.76
CA ASP A 958 14.23 -9.60 27.54
C ASP A 958 13.90 -10.81 26.66
N ALA A 959 13.31 -10.59 25.48
CA ALA A 959 12.98 -11.66 24.55
C ALA A 959 14.25 -12.36 24.03
N LEU A 960 15.29 -11.59 23.70
CA LEU A 960 16.58 -12.10 23.23
C LEU A 960 17.36 -12.79 24.36
N ALA A 961 17.37 -12.23 25.57
CA ALA A 961 18.00 -12.84 26.74
C ALA A 961 17.35 -14.19 27.07
N LYS A 962 16.02 -14.24 27.11
CA LYS A 962 15.26 -15.47 27.35
C LYS A 962 15.47 -16.50 26.25
N ALA A 963 15.49 -16.10 24.98
CA ALA A 963 15.81 -17.01 23.88
C ALA A 963 17.20 -17.63 24.03
N ASN A 964 18.18 -16.85 24.49
CA ASN A 964 19.50 -17.35 24.82
C ASN A 964 19.52 -18.31 26.01
N GLU A 965 18.52 -18.39 26.87
CA GLU A 965 18.45 -19.46 27.87
C GLU A 965 18.04 -20.80 27.23
N ASP A 966 17.14 -20.74 26.26
CA ASP A 966 16.50 -21.91 25.62
C ASP A 966 17.26 -22.48 24.40
N LEU A 967 18.20 -21.72 23.81
CA LEU A 967 18.98 -22.13 22.63
C LEU A 967 20.31 -22.79 23.01
N ASP A 968 20.66 -23.87 22.32
CA ASP A 968 21.97 -24.54 22.49
C ASP A 968 23.13 -23.65 22.00
N GLU A 969 22.95 -23.03 20.83
CA GLU A 969 23.86 -22.02 20.27
C GLU A 969 23.28 -20.62 20.47
N LYS A 970 24.00 -19.79 21.22
CA LYS A 970 23.54 -18.44 21.61
C LYS A 970 23.55 -17.46 20.43
N ILE A 971 22.61 -16.54 20.47
CA ILE A 971 22.51 -15.35 19.62
C ILE A 971 23.43 -14.27 20.21
N ASP A 972 24.26 -13.64 19.37
CA ASP A 972 25.07 -12.48 19.72
C ASP A 972 24.20 -11.22 19.77
N ILE A 973 24.09 -10.58 20.94
CA ILE A 973 23.14 -9.50 21.19
C ILE A 973 23.85 -8.14 21.12
N ALA A 974 23.42 -7.30 20.18
CA ALA A 974 23.85 -5.92 20.03
C ALA A 974 22.69 -4.95 20.30
N ASN A 975 22.94 -3.86 21.02
CA ASN A 975 21.93 -2.82 21.22
C ASN A 975 21.91 -1.83 20.05
N LEU A 976 20.74 -1.68 19.40
CA LEU A 976 20.55 -0.72 18.33
C LEU A 976 19.93 0.60 18.79
N LEU A 977 19.18 0.67 19.88
CA LEU A 977 18.47 1.89 20.29
C LEU A 977 18.75 2.31 21.74
#